data_AF-A0A8H5U2F3-F1
#
_entry.id   AF-A0A8H5U2F3-F1
#
_cell.length_a   1.000
_cell.length_b   1.000
_cell.length_c   1.000
_cell.angle_alpha   90.00
_cell.angle_beta   90.00
_cell.angle_gamma   90.00
#
_symmetry.space_group_name_H-M   'P 1'
#
loop_
_entity.id
_entity.type
_entity.pdbx_description
1 polymer ?
#
loop_
_entity_poly.entity_id
_entity_poly.type
_entity_poly.pdbx_seq_one_letter_code
_entity_poly.pdbx_strand_id
1 'polypeptide(L)'
;MQMQVVPRRRAPRQTSSCLECRRRKQKCSQGQPCTNCYRRFPQPDCVYEVKSSNRIVPITPCLPEPSNVEVREGPYSHLDPSLVNEVLHYLEEEPSDSLSEADSSLLISPSPSRPRTSIWRPYSAIPSEHGNSDDDNISQTVQIITAHGIKEAKRFYAEEQAAVQKSKSNGGHRLTASPIGHSTTHLQYLPMRQTKLNKELVRIHGNPDPTNEFMKSWIPCTVQDPLLLQIVLFTSSCFLSETGHMSKSLQNIHKSRVFWMLNSQLKDITDKKAPMTDNLILGVVQMIADSWYWGGTDDLQYHLRGLKVMLITRGGLSKLGLRGHLAKMILIHDIGIALAHEIKPSIYGHPSFKFHDPRAMPFKTAFNSPLICNWQSFGDCANSLQLHPSTAQILDDMRSLFAAVLTLPKAPTLEQTQRVMDTANCVHGRILSLPERTPPPRPFNSSRSNSSRSSPANSPESTGSEKSEDLPDIMYEIVRKVALIYCQAILSRSPISSTCSEQDIGYIWGSIWKSGLPTWKSVLGVFVWIMIALASNCHKIGPGRLIKTMTISTMMSIGMEDWHTFTQISLNFHGKMYNLARLRESTKYGEVLLPGDAGYEEKLQRWSTACVKRAAAVIIPLNSQEVSHAIKFAVSNKIALTVCGGGHSSSGASSTEGIVIDLRKMRRVAVDTEALSVEYEGGCIWEDVDAALERYGLATVGGVVNHTGVGGLTLGGGHGFLTPRHGLTIDNLLKAEVVLANGEVVEASEDVNQDLFWAIRGAGAQFGVVTRFVSRAHEQSKVWSGPLAYSADKLPSLLEFANGVFGRSNPEGHCVTLGIGYGPDGKTRIVSIIPLFHGPEADARQFFSSLLELESIADDTEMMTTAKTNTLLNSVMDHGIRRLMGSGNITMPLDIEPMLETADMFWKFCDDHEGMGKSVLAIEYFSTEKIREVDQGATAYANRGDYYDALTSFGWEDPNYDDDVRQFNRSICKRIRETNGHQKVAGSHWSQGPVGVYINIEADSISPADAWGTNLPRLRELKKRYDPQNVFNKWHGIGEDPIEVAP
;
A
#
# COMPACT_ATOMS: atom_id res chain seq x y z
N MET A 1 -61.38 16.17 71.05
CA MET A 1 -62.77 16.55 70.68
C MET A 1 -63.21 15.72 69.48
N GLN A 2 -64.51 15.57 69.25
CA GLN A 2 -65.06 14.74 68.16
C GLN A 2 -64.92 15.42 66.79
N MET A 3 -64.74 14.65 65.71
CA MET A 3 -65.28 15.00 64.38
C MET A 3 -65.48 13.74 63.52
N GLN A 4 -66.76 13.47 63.25
CA GLN A 4 -67.38 12.66 62.18
C GLN A 4 -66.64 11.45 61.57
N VAL A 5 -67.23 10.27 61.76
CA VAL A 5 -67.03 9.10 60.88
C VAL A 5 -67.79 9.30 59.56
N VAL A 6 -67.08 9.21 58.44
CA VAL A 6 -67.65 9.24 57.07
C VAL A 6 -67.20 7.95 56.36
N PRO A 7 -68.06 7.25 55.59
CA PRO A 7 -67.79 5.88 55.17
C PRO A 7 -66.58 5.74 54.24
N ARG A 8 -65.82 4.63 54.44
CA ARG A 8 -64.64 4.25 53.64
C ARG A 8 -64.95 4.24 52.13
N ARG A 9 -64.50 5.27 51.39
CA ARG A 9 -64.34 5.17 49.93
C ARG A 9 -63.34 4.04 49.65
N ARG A 10 -63.76 3.00 48.91
CA ARG A 10 -62.86 1.93 48.46
C ARG A 10 -61.83 2.55 47.50
N ALA A 11 -60.53 2.35 47.78
CA ALA A 11 -59.49 2.62 46.80
C ALA A 11 -59.79 1.82 45.50
N PRO A 12 -59.59 2.41 44.31
CA PRO A 12 -59.91 1.74 43.06
C PRO A 12 -59.00 0.52 42.88
N ARG A 13 -59.61 -0.66 42.74
CA ARG A 13 -58.87 -1.92 42.57
C ARG A 13 -58.19 -1.95 41.21
N GLN A 14 -56.88 -1.67 41.18
CA GLN A 14 -56.01 -2.09 40.08
C GLN A 14 -56.11 -3.60 39.85
N THR A 15 -55.89 -4.01 38.62
CA THR A 15 -55.98 -5.41 38.22
C THR A 15 -54.77 -6.20 38.72
N SER A 16 -54.98 -7.39 39.28
CA SER A 16 -53.89 -8.26 39.76
C SER A 16 -52.98 -8.83 38.65
N SER A 17 -53.30 -8.53 37.39
CA SER A 17 -52.48 -8.76 36.21
C SER A 17 -52.59 -7.58 35.25
N CYS A 18 -51.51 -7.28 34.52
CA CYS A 18 -51.51 -6.27 33.46
C CYS A 18 -52.33 -6.73 32.26
N LEU A 19 -52.69 -5.79 31.39
CA LEU A 19 -53.51 -6.02 30.18
C LEU A 19 -52.96 -7.16 29.31
N GLU A 20 -51.68 -7.16 28.98
CA GLU A 20 -51.12 -8.14 28.05
C GLU A 20 -50.99 -9.55 28.67
N CYS A 21 -50.64 -9.66 29.96
CA CYS A 21 -50.70 -10.95 30.65
C CYS A 21 -52.15 -11.48 30.74
N ARG A 22 -53.13 -10.61 31.01
CA ARG A 22 -54.56 -10.97 31.01
C ARG A 22 -55.02 -11.42 29.62
N ARG A 23 -54.69 -10.66 28.55
CA ARG A 23 -55.02 -10.98 27.15
C ARG A 23 -54.51 -12.36 26.75
N ARG A 24 -53.30 -12.72 27.19
CA ARG A 24 -52.68 -14.04 26.95
C ARG A 24 -52.99 -15.10 28.01
N LYS A 25 -53.91 -14.83 28.96
CA LYS A 25 -54.30 -15.72 30.08
C LYS A 25 -53.12 -16.22 30.95
N GLN A 26 -52.04 -15.45 31.06
CA GLN A 26 -50.85 -15.80 31.86
C GLN A 26 -50.87 -15.12 33.24
N LYS A 27 -50.26 -15.77 34.25
CA LYS A 27 -49.96 -15.12 35.53
C LYS A 27 -48.98 -13.96 35.31
N CYS A 28 -49.18 -12.89 36.07
CA CYS A 28 -48.41 -11.64 36.00
C CYS A 28 -47.66 -11.45 37.31
N SER A 29 -46.40 -10.98 37.25
CA SER A 29 -45.53 -10.77 38.40
C SER A 29 -45.60 -9.38 39.03
N GLN A 30 -46.60 -8.57 38.65
CA GLN A 30 -46.95 -7.26 39.24
C GLN A 30 -45.90 -6.13 39.20
N GLY A 31 -44.68 -6.38 38.73
CA GLY A 31 -43.73 -5.31 38.39
C GLY A 31 -44.16 -4.44 37.19
N GLN A 32 -43.45 -3.33 36.97
CA GLN A 32 -43.52 -2.50 35.76
C GLN A 32 -42.13 -2.33 35.14
N PRO A 33 -41.89 -2.83 33.91
CA PRO A 33 -42.69 -3.86 33.23
C PRO A 33 -42.62 -5.20 33.99
N CYS A 34 -43.72 -5.96 34.02
CA CYS A 34 -43.71 -7.27 34.66
C CYS A 34 -42.84 -8.25 33.85
N THR A 35 -42.30 -9.27 34.52
CA THR A 35 -41.31 -10.21 33.95
C THR A 35 -41.78 -10.89 32.66
N ASN A 36 -43.09 -11.14 32.53
CA ASN A 36 -43.72 -11.75 31.34
C ASN A 36 -44.04 -10.75 30.20
N CYS A 37 -43.95 -9.44 30.45
CA CYS A 37 -43.94 -8.40 29.42
C CYS A 37 -42.49 -8.04 29.04
N TYR A 38 -41.60 -7.84 30.03
CA TYR A 38 -40.19 -7.53 29.84
C TYR A 38 -39.45 -8.54 28.95
N ARG A 39 -39.76 -9.85 29.09
CA ARG A 39 -39.16 -10.93 28.29
C ARG A 39 -39.82 -11.15 26.91
N ARG A 40 -40.57 -10.18 26.37
CA ARG A 40 -41.20 -10.26 25.05
C ARG A 40 -40.63 -9.17 24.14
N PHE A 41 -40.59 -9.43 22.84
CA PHE A 41 -40.25 -8.43 21.83
C PHE A 41 -41.27 -8.42 20.67
N PRO A 42 -41.67 -7.23 20.13
CA PRO A 42 -41.49 -5.91 20.72
C PRO A 42 -42.09 -5.87 22.13
N GLN A 43 -41.44 -5.17 23.06
CA GLN A 43 -41.81 -5.26 24.47
C GLN A 43 -43.16 -4.56 24.71
N PRO A 44 -44.23 -5.28 25.10
CA PRO A 44 -45.55 -4.69 25.19
C PRO A 44 -45.71 -3.86 26.47
N ASP A 45 -46.40 -2.73 26.35
CA ASP A 45 -46.65 -1.83 27.48
C ASP A 45 -47.37 -2.55 28.63
N CYS A 46 -46.73 -2.55 29.79
CA CYS A 46 -47.19 -3.30 30.96
C CYS A 46 -48.20 -2.49 31.79
N VAL A 47 -49.33 -2.14 31.15
CA VAL A 47 -50.39 -1.32 31.74
C VAL A 47 -51.30 -2.15 32.64
N TYR A 48 -51.63 -1.63 33.82
CA TYR A 48 -52.64 -2.17 34.72
C TYR A 48 -53.88 -1.30 34.68
N GLU A 49 -55.06 -1.88 34.45
CA GLU A 49 -56.30 -1.10 34.34
C GLU A 49 -56.72 -0.55 35.70
N VAL A 50 -57.07 0.73 35.74
CA VAL A 50 -57.94 1.32 36.75
C VAL A 50 -59.31 1.46 36.10
N LYS A 51 -60.33 0.72 36.59
CA LYS A 51 -61.65 0.71 35.96
C LYS A 51 -62.45 2.00 36.21
N SER A 52 -62.46 2.88 35.22
CA SER A 52 -63.49 3.91 34.98
C SER A 52 -64.27 3.59 33.69
N SER A 53 -65.48 4.15 33.51
CA SER A 53 -66.48 3.66 32.56
C SER A 53 -66.87 4.62 31.43
N ASN A 54 -67.11 4.07 30.23
CA ASN A 54 -67.83 4.62 29.05
C ASN A 54 -67.05 5.60 28.11
N ARG A 55 -67.45 5.88 26.85
CA ARG A 55 -67.81 5.04 25.66
C ARG A 55 -68.01 5.91 24.38
N ILE A 56 -67.38 5.58 23.22
CA ILE A 56 -67.57 6.14 21.83
C ILE A 56 -67.39 7.70 21.68
N VAL A 57 -67.51 8.46 20.55
CA VAL A 57 -68.04 8.38 19.14
C VAL A 57 -67.12 9.20 18.17
N PRO A 58 -66.98 8.90 16.84
CA PRO A 58 -66.20 9.69 15.84
C PRO A 58 -67.03 10.46 14.77
N ILE A 59 -66.42 11.41 14.01
CA ILE A 59 -67.04 12.19 12.89
C ILE A 59 -66.03 12.56 11.75
N THR A 60 -66.53 12.59 10.50
CA THR A 60 -65.99 13.22 9.24
C THR A 60 -67.21 13.56 8.34
N PRO A 61 -67.13 14.19 7.12
CA PRO A 61 -66.13 15.06 6.47
C PRO A 61 -66.77 16.38 5.89
N CYS A 62 -66.04 17.20 5.09
CA CYS A 62 -66.60 17.92 3.90
C CYS A 62 -65.52 18.59 2.99
N LEU A 63 -65.90 18.97 1.76
CA LEU A 63 -65.14 19.75 0.74
C LEU A 63 -65.93 21.01 0.31
N PRO A 64 -65.33 22.00 -0.38
CA PRO A 64 -65.49 22.05 -1.86
C PRO A 64 -64.30 22.66 -2.67
N GLU A 65 -64.29 22.41 -3.98
CA GLU A 65 -63.53 23.13 -5.04
C GLU A 65 -64.49 24.15 -5.78
N PRO A 66 -64.16 24.81 -6.92
CA PRO A 66 -62.89 24.95 -7.68
C PRO A 66 -62.54 26.38 -8.15
N SER A 67 -61.38 26.56 -8.80
CA SER A 67 -61.25 27.29 -10.08
C SER A 67 -59.82 27.21 -10.66
N ASN A 68 -59.70 27.11 -11.98
CA ASN A 68 -58.42 26.95 -12.69
C ASN A 68 -57.78 28.30 -13.02
N VAL A 69 -56.45 28.40 -12.84
CA VAL A 69 -55.56 29.29 -13.61
C VAL A 69 -54.34 28.47 -14.03
N GLU A 70 -53.84 28.72 -15.24
CA GLU A 70 -52.96 27.85 -16.01
C GLU A 70 -51.59 27.55 -15.34
N VAL A 71 -51.19 26.27 -15.34
CA VAL A 71 -49.79 25.85 -15.23
C VAL A 71 -49.49 24.87 -16.35
N ARG A 72 -48.43 25.12 -17.12
CA ARG A 72 -48.07 24.35 -18.32
C ARG A 72 -47.37 23.04 -17.97
N GLU A 73 -47.85 21.96 -18.58
CA GLU A 73 -47.12 20.74 -19.00
C GLU A 73 -45.95 20.27 -18.12
N GLY A 74 -46.28 19.48 -17.08
CA GLY A 74 -45.33 18.57 -16.43
C GLY A 74 -45.36 17.17 -17.08
N PRO A 75 -44.23 16.43 -17.12
CA PRO A 75 -44.06 15.22 -17.96
C PRO A 75 -44.82 13.95 -17.52
N TYR A 76 -45.88 14.08 -16.71
CA TYR A 76 -46.70 12.97 -16.20
C TYR A 76 -48.21 13.19 -16.39
N SER A 77 -48.62 14.18 -17.20
CA SER A 77 -50.02 14.52 -17.51
C SER A 77 -50.77 13.50 -18.39
N HIS A 78 -50.14 12.38 -18.76
CA HIS A 78 -50.64 11.40 -19.73
C HIS A 78 -51.02 10.04 -19.12
N LEU A 79 -51.04 9.90 -17.79
CA LEU A 79 -51.40 8.66 -17.10
C LEU A 79 -52.80 8.76 -16.51
N ASP A 80 -53.75 8.04 -17.11
CA ASP A 80 -55.15 7.98 -16.69
C ASP A 80 -55.31 7.27 -15.32
N PRO A 81 -55.81 7.95 -14.27
CA PRO A 81 -55.99 7.34 -12.95
C PRO A 81 -57.10 6.28 -12.90
N SER A 82 -58.05 6.28 -13.84
CA SER A 82 -59.19 5.34 -13.83
C SER A 82 -58.74 3.91 -14.16
N LEU A 83 -57.88 3.76 -15.16
CA LEU A 83 -57.29 2.48 -15.59
C LEU A 83 -56.46 1.81 -14.46
N VAL A 84 -55.93 2.60 -13.52
CA VAL A 84 -55.15 2.09 -12.38
C VAL A 84 -56.04 1.40 -11.33
N ASN A 85 -57.27 1.88 -11.11
CA ASN A 85 -58.21 1.24 -10.20
C ASN A 85 -58.79 -0.07 -10.76
N GLU A 86 -59.01 -0.14 -12.07
CA GLU A 86 -59.58 -1.33 -12.73
C GLU A 86 -58.64 -2.55 -12.63
N VAL A 87 -57.32 -2.32 -12.73
CA VAL A 87 -56.29 -3.36 -12.53
C VAL A 87 -56.19 -3.83 -11.07
N LEU A 88 -56.40 -2.95 -10.10
CA LEU A 88 -56.41 -3.33 -8.67
C LEU A 88 -57.61 -4.23 -8.34
N HIS A 89 -58.77 -3.99 -8.97
CA HIS A 89 -60.00 -4.74 -8.72
C HIS A 89 -59.95 -6.20 -9.22
N TYR A 90 -59.04 -6.52 -10.15
CA TYR A 90 -58.87 -7.86 -10.74
C TYR A 90 -57.99 -8.81 -9.90
N LEU A 91 -57.51 -8.38 -8.73
CA LEU A 91 -56.57 -9.13 -7.88
C LEU A 91 -57.18 -9.69 -6.59
N GLU A 92 -58.48 -9.48 -6.32
CA GLU A 92 -59.10 -9.80 -5.03
C GLU A 92 -60.09 -11.00 -5.02
N GLU A 93 -60.38 -11.66 -6.15
CA GLU A 93 -61.27 -12.84 -6.19
C GLU A 93 -60.56 -14.17 -6.55
N GLU A 94 -61.19 -15.29 -6.15
CA GLU A 94 -60.55 -16.58 -5.86
C GLU A 94 -60.62 -17.65 -6.98
N PRO A 95 -59.96 -18.83 -6.84
CA PRO A 95 -59.64 -19.71 -7.98
C PRO A 95 -60.70 -20.77 -8.32
N SER A 96 -60.49 -21.44 -9.46
CA SER A 96 -61.08 -22.76 -9.76
C SER A 96 -60.15 -23.62 -10.64
N ASP A 97 -60.36 -24.93 -10.63
CA ASP A 97 -59.40 -25.94 -11.11
C ASP A 97 -59.30 -26.07 -12.65
N SER A 98 -58.08 -26.33 -13.14
CA SER A 98 -57.73 -27.58 -13.86
C SER A 98 -56.44 -27.45 -14.69
N LEU A 99 -55.62 -28.52 -14.70
CA LEU A 99 -55.19 -29.27 -15.91
C LEU A 99 -54.10 -30.30 -15.58
N SER A 100 -53.88 -31.25 -16.50
CA SER A 100 -53.12 -32.49 -16.30
C SER A 100 -51.71 -32.49 -16.91
N GLU A 101 -51.01 -33.61 -16.69
CA GLU A 101 -49.65 -33.94 -17.13
C GLU A 101 -49.40 -33.79 -18.65
N ALA A 102 -48.14 -33.47 -19.02
CA ALA A 102 -47.55 -33.84 -20.31
C ALA A 102 -45.99 -33.79 -20.31
N ASP A 103 -45.39 -34.92 -19.93
CA ASP A 103 -44.14 -35.48 -20.47
C ASP A 103 -42.79 -34.70 -20.36
N SER A 104 -41.75 -35.26 -21.01
CA SER A 104 -40.40 -35.35 -20.45
C SER A 104 -39.28 -35.52 -21.51
N SER A 105 -38.08 -35.86 -21.02
CA SER A 105 -36.85 -36.19 -21.75
C SER A 105 -36.00 -35.03 -22.32
N LEU A 106 -34.80 -34.87 -21.74
CA LEU A 106 -33.51 -34.86 -22.45
C LEU A 106 -32.36 -34.92 -21.42
N LEU A 107 -31.74 -36.09 -21.29
CA LEU A 107 -30.61 -36.35 -20.38
C LEU A 107 -29.30 -36.40 -21.15
N ILE A 108 -28.26 -35.70 -20.68
CA ILE A 108 -26.86 -35.97 -21.05
C ILE A 108 -26.01 -36.02 -19.77
N SER A 109 -25.15 -37.03 -19.67
CA SER A 109 -24.34 -37.35 -18.48
C SER A 109 -22.91 -36.75 -18.56
N PRO A 110 -22.22 -36.55 -17.42
CA PRO A 110 -20.95 -35.81 -17.37
C PRO A 110 -19.69 -36.66 -17.61
N SER A 111 -18.58 -36.00 -17.92
CA SER A 111 -17.22 -36.58 -17.96
C SER A 111 -16.26 -35.82 -17.02
N PRO A 112 -15.39 -36.51 -16.23
CA PRO A 112 -14.52 -35.87 -15.25
C PRO A 112 -13.02 -35.80 -15.66
N SER A 113 -12.31 -34.72 -15.30
CA SER A 113 -10.94 -34.76 -14.74
C SER A 113 -10.32 -33.38 -14.48
N ARG A 114 -9.25 -33.37 -13.65
CA ARG A 114 -8.29 -32.29 -13.35
C ARG A 114 -8.79 -31.12 -12.45
N PRO A 115 -7.87 -30.49 -11.67
CA PRO A 115 -8.24 -29.75 -10.46
C PRO A 115 -8.68 -28.29 -10.72
N ARG A 116 -9.61 -27.80 -9.89
CA ARG A 116 -10.10 -26.41 -9.94
C ARG A 116 -9.32 -25.49 -8.99
N THR A 117 -8.32 -24.80 -9.52
CA THR A 117 -7.68 -23.64 -8.87
C THR A 117 -7.73 -22.45 -9.82
N SER A 118 -8.50 -21.42 -9.47
CA SER A 118 -8.92 -20.31 -10.33
C SER A 118 -9.84 -20.71 -11.50
N ILE A 119 -10.88 -19.90 -11.74
CA ILE A 119 -11.73 -19.97 -12.94
C ILE A 119 -11.71 -18.62 -13.69
N TRP A 120 -10.66 -17.82 -13.48
CA TRP A 120 -10.53 -16.51 -14.11
C TRP A 120 -10.26 -16.67 -15.61
N ARG A 121 -11.23 -16.28 -16.44
CA ARG A 121 -11.05 -16.09 -17.88
C ARG A 121 -11.26 -14.62 -18.22
N PRO A 122 -10.32 -13.96 -18.93
CA PRO A 122 -10.62 -12.68 -19.56
C PRO A 122 -11.75 -12.87 -20.59
N TYR A 123 -12.53 -11.83 -20.82
CA TYR A 123 -13.48 -11.80 -21.93
C TYR A 123 -12.69 -11.64 -23.23
N SER A 124 -12.72 -12.64 -24.12
CA SER A 124 -12.28 -12.47 -25.50
C SER A 124 -13.33 -11.65 -26.24
N ALA A 125 -13.01 -10.40 -26.59
CA ALA A 125 -13.89 -9.58 -27.41
C ALA A 125 -14.09 -10.24 -28.78
N ILE A 126 -15.35 -10.39 -29.20
CA ILE A 126 -15.69 -10.71 -30.59
C ILE A 126 -15.62 -9.40 -31.36
N PRO A 127 -14.81 -9.27 -32.42
CA PRO A 127 -14.86 -8.09 -33.28
C PRO A 127 -16.16 -8.11 -34.09
N SER A 128 -17.00 -7.10 -33.93
CA SER A 128 -18.08 -6.81 -34.88
C SER A 128 -17.55 -5.84 -35.94
N GLU A 129 -17.48 -6.31 -37.19
CA GLU A 129 -17.42 -5.39 -38.33
C GLU A 129 -18.76 -4.64 -38.43
N HIS A 130 -18.69 -3.35 -38.76
CA HIS A 130 -19.80 -2.38 -38.74
C HIS A 130 -20.27 -1.98 -37.33
N GLY A 131 -20.13 -0.69 -37.00
CA GLY A 131 -20.59 -0.13 -35.73
C GLY A 131 -21.81 0.78 -35.91
N ASN A 132 -22.90 0.48 -35.19
CA ASN A 132 -23.82 1.46 -34.62
C ASN A 132 -24.82 0.80 -33.64
N SER A 133 -25.13 1.50 -32.54
CA SER A 133 -26.29 1.34 -31.62
C SER A 133 -26.80 -0.08 -31.29
N ASP A 134 -26.59 -0.53 -30.05
CA ASP A 134 -26.87 -1.91 -29.58
C ASP A 134 -27.95 -1.97 -28.44
N ASP A 135 -28.85 -0.99 -28.34
CA ASP A 135 -29.88 -0.92 -27.28
C ASP A 135 -31.11 -1.82 -27.53
N ASP A 136 -31.57 -1.97 -28.79
CA ASP A 136 -32.85 -2.64 -29.11
C ASP A 136 -32.85 -4.16 -28.84
N ASN A 137 -31.69 -4.79 -28.94
CA ASN A 137 -31.53 -6.25 -28.87
C ASN A 137 -31.83 -6.81 -27.46
N ILE A 138 -31.58 -5.99 -26.43
CA ILE A 138 -31.89 -6.31 -25.02
C ILE A 138 -33.41 -6.30 -24.78
N SER A 139 -34.12 -5.34 -25.37
CA SER A 139 -35.55 -5.13 -25.13
C SER A 139 -36.41 -6.31 -25.59
N GLN A 140 -36.19 -6.80 -26.81
CA GLN A 140 -36.91 -7.98 -27.33
C GLN A 140 -36.57 -9.25 -26.53
N THR A 141 -35.31 -9.43 -26.17
CA THR A 141 -34.85 -10.56 -25.33
C THR A 141 -35.57 -10.58 -23.97
N VAL A 142 -35.72 -9.42 -23.32
CA VAL A 142 -36.45 -9.28 -22.06
C VAL A 142 -37.94 -9.61 -22.21
N GLN A 143 -38.59 -9.20 -23.30
CA GLN A 143 -40.01 -9.50 -23.53
C GLN A 143 -40.26 -11.01 -23.71
N ILE A 144 -39.43 -11.70 -24.50
CA ILE A 144 -39.53 -13.15 -24.74
C ILE A 144 -39.34 -13.94 -23.43
N ILE A 145 -38.33 -13.57 -22.62
CA ILE A 145 -38.08 -14.17 -21.30
C ILE A 145 -39.28 -13.97 -20.36
N THR A 146 -39.88 -12.78 -20.37
CA THR A 146 -41.02 -12.42 -19.50
C THR A 146 -42.26 -13.26 -19.84
N ALA A 147 -42.60 -13.40 -21.13
CA ALA A 147 -43.74 -14.21 -21.56
C ALA A 147 -43.61 -15.70 -21.19
N HIS A 148 -42.40 -16.27 -21.30
CA HIS A 148 -42.16 -17.67 -20.97
C HIS A 148 -42.17 -17.92 -19.45
N GLY A 149 -41.48 -17.07 -18.68
CA GLY A 149 -41.33 -17.21 -17.22
C GLY A 149 -42.66 -17.14 -16.46
N ILE A 150 -43.62 -16.33 -16.91
CA ILE A 150 -44.95 -16.25 -16.29
C ILE A 150 -45.73 -17.57 -16.42
N LYS A 151 -45.55 -18.31 -17.52
CA LYS A 151 -46.26 -19.58 -17.75
C LYS A 151 -45.74 -20.70 -16.84
N GLU A 152 -44.42 -20.78 -16.63
CA GLU A 152 -43.83 -21.72 -15.68
C GLU A 152 -44.11 -21.35 -14.22
N ALA A 153 -44.06 -20.06 -13.86
CA ALA A 153 -44.35 -19.61 -12.50
C ALA A 153 -45.76 -20.02 -12.03
N LYS A 154 -46.76 -19.96 -12.91
CA LYS A 154 -48.13 -20.43 -12.61
C LYS A 154 -48.20 -21.94 -12.36
N ARG A 155 -47.39 -22.75 -13.06
CA ARG A 155 -47.31 -24.21 -12.83
C ARG A 155 -46.64 -24.51 -11.48
N PHE A 156 -45.51 -23.86 -11.22
CA PHE A 156 -44.73 -24.05 -9.99
C PHE A 156 -45.51 -23.68 -8.71
N TYR A 157 -46.33 -22.61 -8.76
CA TYR A 157 -47.14 -22.19 -7.62
C TYR A 157 -48.27 -23.18 -7.29
N ALA A 158 -48.84 -23.85 -8.30
CA ALA A 158 -49.83 -24.91 -8.11
C ALA A 158 -49.18 -26.19 -7.55
N GLU A 159 -48.00 -26.57 -8.06
CA GLU A 159 -47.19 -27.67 -7.53
C GLU A 159 -46.81 -27.46 -6.05
N GLU A 160 -46.39 -26.24 -5.68
CA GLU A 160 -46.01 -25.90 -4.30
C GLU A 160 -47.23 -25.84 -3.35
N GLN A 161 -48.38 -25.30 -3.77
CA GLN A 161 -49.61 -25.36 -2.96
C GLN A 161 -50.06 -26.81 -2.70
N ALA A 162 -50.01 -27.69 -3.72
CA ALA A 162 -50.33 -29.11 -3.56
C ALA A 162 -49.38 -29.82 -2.56
N ALA A 163 -48.10 -29.46 -2.55
CA ALA A 163 -47.12 -29.95 -1.57
C ALA A 163 -47.42 -29.44 -0.14
N VAL A 164 -47.73 -28.14 0.02
CA VAL A 164 -48.10 -27.56 1.32
C VAL A 164 -49.39 -28.19 1.86
N GLN A 165 -50.39 -28.44 1.02
CA GLN A 165 -51.64 -29.11 1.42
C GLN A 165 -51.36 -30.53 1.97
N LYS A 166 -50.51 -31.31 1.29
CA LYS A 166 -50.09 -32.65 1.74
C LYS A 166 -49.19 -32.63 2.99
N SER A 167 -48.45 -31.55 3.24
CA SER A 167 -47.55 -31.45 4.41
C SER A 167 -48.28 -31.37 5.76
N LYS A 168 -49.56 -31.00 5.79
CA LYS A 168 -50.35 -30.82 7.04
C LYS A 168 -50.81 -32.13 7.69
N SER A 169 -50.73 -33.28 7.01
CA SER A 169 -51.25 -34.55 7.52
C SER A 169 -50.22 -35.44 8.24
N ASN A 170 -48.92 -35.21 8.05
CA ASN A 170 -47.85 -35.97 8.71
C ASN A 170 -46.78 -35.01 9.29
N GLY A 171 -46.70 -34.93 10.62
CA GLY A 171 -45.76 -34.04 11.29
C GLY A 171 -44.31 -34.54 11.23
N GLY A 172 -43.42 -33.77 10.60
CA GLY A 172 -41.98 -34.04 10.60
C GLY A 172 -41.17 -32.92 9.96
N HIS A 173 -40.16 -32.38 10.65
CA HIS A 173 -39.26 -31.36 10.09
C HIS A 173 -38.33 -31.95 9.02
N ARG A 174 -38.58 -31.64 7.73
CA ARG A 174 -37.56 -31.66 6.67
C ARG A 174 -38.02 -30.79 5.48
N LEU A 175 -37.51 -29.55 5.40
CA LEU A 175 -37.51 -28.78 4.15
C LEU A 175 -36.27 -29.18 3.35
N THR A 176 -36.42 -30.15 2.45
CA THR A 176 -35.40 -30.52 1.47
C THR A 176 -35.29 -29.46 0.40
N ALA A 177 -34.10 -28.91 0.18
CA ALA A 177 -33.87 -27.87 -0.82
C ALA A 177 -33.66 -28.46 -2.23
N SER A 178 -34.30 -27.86 -3.23
CA SER A 178 -33.90 -27.98 -4.64
C SER A 178 -32.89 -26.88 -5.02
N PRO A 179 -31.98 -27.15 -5.98
CA PRO A 179 -30.99 -26.18 -6.42
C PRO A 179 -31.61 -25.10 -7.32
N ILE A 180 -31.33 -23.82 -7.04
CA ILE A 180 -31.69 -22.72 -7.94
C ILE A 180 -30.49 -22.44 -8.86
N GLY A 181 -30.42 -23.23 -9.93
CA GLY A 181 -29.77 -22.84 -11.18
C GLY A 181 -30.85 -22.73 -12.26
N HIS A 182 -30.61 -21.90 -13.28
CA HIS A 182 -31.47 -21.74 -14.47
C HIS A 182 -32.78 -20.92 -14.35
N SER A 183 -33.07 -20.19 -13.26
CA SER A 183 -34.22 -19.26 -13.19
C SER A 183 -33.82 -17.77 -13.28
N THR A 184 -33.88 -17.22 -14.50
CA THR A 184 -33.62 -15.79 -14.79
C THR A 184 -34.69 -14.84 -14.20
N THR A 185 -35.82 -15.38 -13.75
CA THR A 185 -36.99 -14.66 -13.21
C THR A 185 -36.68 -13.80 -11.98
N HIS A 186 -35.65 -14.11 -11.18
CA HIS A 186 -35.31 -13.31 -10.00
C HIS A 186 -34.77 -11.90 -10.32
N LEU A 187 -34.26 -11.65 -11.53
CA LEU A 187 -33.83 -10.31 -11.94
C LEU A 187 -35.00 -9.32 -12.06
N GLN A 188 -36.21 -9.81 -12.33
CA GLN A 188 -37.42 -8.97 -12.46
C GLN A 188 -37.88 -8.38 -11.11
N TYR A 189 -37.40 -8.94 -9.99
CA TYR A 189 -37.67 -8.45 -8.64
C TYR A 189 -36.58 -7.50 -8.10
N LEU A 190 -35.54 -7.19 -8.90
CA LEU A 190 -34.61 -6.11 -8.56
C LEU A 190 -35.35 -4.77 -8.67
N PRO A 191 -35.48 -3.98 -7.59
CA PRO A 191 -36.27 -2.76 -7.57
C PRO A 191 -35.55 -1.56 -8.19
N MET A 192 -34.90 -1.75 -9.34
CA MET A 192 -34.19 -0.70 -10.08
C MET A 192 -35.12 0.26 -10.83
N ARG A 193 -36.30 0.56 -10.26
CA ARG A 193 -36.93 1.87 -10.49
C ARG A 193 -35.89 2.92 -10.09
N GLN A 194 -35.62 3.86 -11.00
CA GLN A 194 -34.59 4.88 -10.80
C GLN A 194 -35.02 5.89 -9.72
N THR A 195 -34.90 5.52 -8.44
CA THR A 195 -35.11 6.45 -7.33
C THR A 195 -34.11 7.60 -7.44
N LYS A 196 -34.52 8.80 -7.01
CA LYS A 196 -33.62 9.96 -6.97
C LYS A 196 -32.37 9.65 -6.13
N LEU A 197 -32.53 8.88 -5.04
CA LEU A 197 -31.43 8.45 -4.18
C LEU A 197 -30.43 7.52 -4.90
N ASN A 198 -30.88 6.54 -5.68
CA ASN A 198 -29.98 5.66 -6.44
C ASN A 198 -29.23 6.46 -7.52
N LYS A 199 -29.88 7.45 -8.13
CA LYS A 199 -29.21 8.40 -9.05
C LYS A 199 -28.18 9.26 -8.32
N GLU A 200 -28.50 9.84 -7.17
CA GLU A 200 -27.53 10.67 -6.41
C GLU A 200 -26.36 9.85 -5.84
N LEU A 201 -26.59 8.62 -5.39
CA LEU A 201 -25.53 7.67 -4.98
C LEU A 201 -24.53 7.42 -6.11
N VAL A 202 -25.01 7.20 -7.34
CA VAL A 202 -24.14 7.04 -8.52
C VAL A 202 -23.47 8.37 -8.90
N ARG A 203 -24.16 9.51 -8.77
CA ARG A 203 -23.64 10.85 -9.15
C ARG A 203 -22.44 11.31 -8.34
N ILE A 204 -22.19 10.77 -7.14
CA ILE A 204 -20.91 10.97 -6.42
C ILE A 204 -19.72 10.48 -7.27
N HIS A 205 -19.91 9.42 -8.05
CA HIS A 205 -18.90 8.90 -8.97
C HIS A 205 -18.86 9.66 -10.30
N GLY A 206 -19.88 10.48 -10.60
CA GLY A 206 -20.08 11.18 -11.88
C GLY A 206 -21.07 10.42 -12.78
N ASN A 207 -20.88 10.49 -14.10
CA ASN A 207 -21.34 9.38 -14.95
C ASN A 207 -20.57 8.11 -14.53
N PRO A 208 -21.19 6.91 -14.53
CA PRO A 208 -20.50 5.69 -14.16
C PRO A 208 -19.38 5.40 -15.16
N ASP A 209 -18.14 5.60 -14.72
CA ASP A 209 -16.95 5.34 -15.52
C ASP A 209 -16.83 3.82 -15.78
N PRO A 210 -16.97 3.35 -17.04
CA PRO A 210 -16.86 1.93 -17.37
C PRO A 210 -15.42 1.40 -17.21
N THR A 211 -14.44 2.30 -17.04
CA THR A 211 -13.05 1.92 -16.78
C THR A 211 -12.79 1.57 -15.30
N ASN A 212 -13.70 1.93 -14.38
CA ASN A 212 -13.58 1.72 -12.94
C ASN A 212 -13.51 0.21 -12.58
N GLU A 213 -12.54 -0.18 -11.76
CA GLU A 213 -12.35 -1.56 -11.29
C GLU A 213 -13.56 -2.14 -10.54
N PHE A 214 -14.40 -1.32 -9.89
CA PHE A 214 -15.67 -1.78 -9.34
C PHE A 214 -16.62 -2.27 -10.44
N MET A 215 -16.76 -1.51 -11.53
CA MET A 215 -17.62 -1.90 -12.66
C MET A 215 -17.03 -3.10 -13.42
N LYS A 216 -15.71 -3.15 -13.61
CA LYS A 216 -15.01 -4.25 -14.31
C LYS A 216 -14.94 -5.55 -13.51
N SER A 217 -14.63 -5.49 -12.22
CA SER A 217 -14.25 -6.67 -11.43
C SER A 217 -15.29 -7.08 -10.38
N TRP A 218 -16.07 -6.14 -9.83
CA TRP A 218 -17.03 -6.45 -8.76
C TRP A 218 -18.40 -6.88 -9.28
N ILE A 219 -18.99 -6.11 -10.20
CA ILE A 219 -20.34 -6.37 -10.70
C ILE A 219 -20.43 -7.73 -11.40
N PRO A 220 -19.52 -8.14 -12.31
CA PRO A 220 -19.58 -9.46 -12.94
C PRO A 220 -19.42 -10.61 -11.94
N CYS A 221 -18.52 -10.48 -10.96
CA CYS A 221 -18.32 -11.47 -9.89
C CYS A 221 -19.59 -11.65 -9.03
N THR A 222 -20.24 -10.53 -8.69
CA THR A 222 -21.46 -10.51 -7.86
C THR A 222 -22.66 -11.12 -8.57
N VAL A 223 -22.79 -10.92 -9.90
CA VAL A 223 -23.89 -11.47 -10.70
C VAL A 223 -23.70 -12.96 -11.02
N GLN A 224 -22.45 -13.42 -11.16
CA GLN A 224 -22.13 -14.82 -11.49
C GLN A 224 -22.17 -15.77 -10.28
N ASP A 225 -22.00 -15.27 -9.05
CA ASP A 225 -22.03 -16.09 -7.84
C ASP A 225 -23.44 -16.12 -7.19
N PRO A 226 -24.08 -17.29 -7.02
CA PRO A 226 -25.44 -17.37 -6.47
C PRO A 226 -25.60 -16.87 -5.03
N LEU A 227 -24.55 -16.96 -4.20
CA LEU A 227 -24.55 -16.45 -2.82
C LEU A 227 -24.46 -14.93 -2.83
N LEU A 228 -23.54 -14.35 -3.61
CA LEU A 228 -23.41 -12.89 -3.73
C LEU A 228 -24.67 -12.26 -4.34
N LEU A 229 -25.28 -12.91 -5.34
CA LEU A 229 -26.54 -12.45 -5.92
C LEU A 229 -27.72 -12.51 -4.94
N GLN A 230 -27.86 -13.56 -4.13
CA GLN A 230 -28.88 -13.60 -3.07
C GLN A 230 -28.61 -12.58 -1.96
N ILE A 231 -27.35 -12.25 -1.70
CA ILE A 231 -27.00 -11.15 -0.80
C ILE A 231 -27.46 -9.82 -1.38
N VAL A 232 -27.19 -9.51 -2.66
CA VAL A 232 -27.70 -8.28 -3.30
C VAL A 232 -29.23 -8.21 -3.27
N LEU A 233 -29.92 -9.33 -3.46
CA LEU A 233 -31.38 -9.41 -3.29
C LEU A 233 -31.79 -9.11 -1.84
N PHE A 234 -31.10 -9.67 -0.84
CA PHE A 234 -31.34 -9.35 0.58
C PHE A 234 -31.10 -7.86 0.90
N THR A 235 -29.97 -7.28 0.48
CA THR A 235 -29.65 -5.86 0.68
C THR A 235 -30.71 -4.96 0.01
N SER A 236 -31.12 -5.29 -1.22
CA SER A 236 -32.20 -4.60 -1.94
C SER A 236 -33.55 -4.72 -1.21
N SER A 237 -33.84 -5.90 -0.64
CA SER A 237 -35.03 -6.15 0.17
C SER A 237 -35.04 -5.33 1.47
N CYS A 238 -33.87 -5.02 2.04
CA CYS A 238 -33.76 -4.13 3.19
C CYS A 238 -34.19 -2.70 2.86
N PHE A 239 -33.68 -2.13 1.75
CA PHE A 239 -34.10 -0.82 1.25
C PHE A 239 -35.62 -0.78 0.94
N LEU A 240 -36.16 -1.80 0.28
CA LEU A 240 -37.60 -1.86 -0.02
C LEU A 240 -38.49 -1.91 1.22
N SER A 241 -38.10 -2.68 2.24
CA SER A 241 -38.90 -2.78 3.47
C SER A 241 -38.81 -1.50 4.31
N GLU A 242 -37.66 -0.83 4.27
CA GLU A 242 -37.46 0.51 4.83
C GLU A 242 -38.35 1.57 4.15
N THR A 243 -38.47 1.56 2.82
CA THR A 243 -39.34 2.50 2.08
C THR A 243 -40.82 2.09 2.04
N GLY A 244 -41.21 1.04 2.77
CA GLY A 244 -42.59 0.55 2.82
C GLY A 244 -43.08 -0.18 1.56
N HIS A 245 -42.22 -0.38 0.56
CA HIS A 245 -42.55 -1.03 -0.71
C HIS A 245 -42.52 -2.57 -0.65
N MET A 246 -42.13 -3.17 0.47
CA MET A 246 -42.08 -4.63 0.63
C MET A 246 -42.24 -5.07 2.09
N SER A 247 -42.93 -6.18 2.32
CA SER A 247 -43.18 -6.70 3.67
C SER A 247 -41.90 -7.20 4.36
N LYS A 248 -41.80 -6.95 5.67
CA LYS A 248 -40.66 -7.41 6.50
C LYS A 248 -40.54 -8.94 6.55
N SER A 249 -41.63 -9.66 6.27
CA SER A 249 -41.64 -11.11 6.08
C SER A 249 -40.80 -11.55 4.87
N LEU A 250 -40.92 -10.84 3.74
CA LEU A 250 -40.14 -11.17 2.53
C LEU A 250 -38.65 -10.82 2.70
N GLN A 251 -38.34 -9.72 3.39
CA GLN A 251 -36.97 -9.39 3.83
C GLN A 251 -36.33 -10.54 4.63
N ASN A 252 -37.09 -11.12 5.58
CA ASN A 252 -36.64 -12.23 6.41
C ASN A 252 -36.48 -13.54 5.61
N ILE A 253 -37.24 -13.77 4.54
CA ILE A 253 -37.04 -14.92 3.64
C ILE A 253 -35.69 -14.81 2.94
N HIS A 254 -35.34 -13.65 2.38
CA HIS A 254 -34.02 -13.43 1.80
C HIS A 254 -32.89 -13.57 2.82
N LYS A 255 -33.01 -12.98 4.03
CA LYS A 255 -32.02 -13.16 5.11
C LYS A 255 -31.81 -14.65 5.44
N SER A 256 -32.90 -15.40 5.55
CA SER A 256 -32.88 -16.84 5.86
C SER A 256 -32.25 -17.65 4.74
N ARG A 257 -32.47 -17.30 3.46
CA ARG A 257 -31.86 -17.96 2.30
C ARG A 257 -30.34 -17.73 2.26
N VAL A 258 -29.90 -16.49 2.47
CA VAL A 258 -28.46 -16.16 2.58
C VAL A 258 -27.80 -16.95 3.71
N PHE A 259 -28.38 -16.95 4.92
CA PHE A 259 -27.86 -17.70 6.05
C PHE A 259 -27.81 -19.23 5.78
N TRP A 260 -28.81 -19.79 5.10
CA TRP A 260 -28.78 -21.19 4.67
C TRP A 260 -27.64 -21.47 3.69
N MET A 261 -27.42 -20.60 2.69
CA MET A 261 -26.32 -20.75 1.71
C MET A 261 -24.94 -20.65 2.37
N LEU A 262 -24.72 -19.65 3.23
CA LEU A 262 -23.48 -19.49 4.00
C LEU A 262 -23.19 -20.72 4.86
N ASN A 263 -24.17 -21.17 5.65
CA ASN A 263 -24.01 -22.34 6.52
C ASN A 263 -23.80 -23.64 5.73
N SER A 264 -24.40 -23.79 4.55
CA SER A 264 -24.16 -24.95 3.68
C SER A 264 -22.72 -24.98 3.16
N GLN A 265 -22.17 -23.84 2.73
CA GLN A 265 -20.78 -23.78 2.25
C GLN A 265 -19.75 -23.93 3.39
N LEU A 266 -19.99 -23.32 4.55
CA LEU A 266 -19.17 -23.51 5.75
C LEU A 266 -19.17 -24.96 6.24
N LYS A 267 -20.32 -25.65 6.13
CA LYS A 267 -20.41 -27.08 6.41
C LYS A 267 -19.61 -27.91 5.42
N ASP A 268 -19.66 -27.62 4.13
CA ASP A 268 -18.86 -28.33 3.12
C ASP A 268 -17.34 -28.11 3.29
N ILE A 269 -16.92 -26.94 3.75
CA ILE A 269 -15.53 -26.69 4.16
C ILE A 269 -15.13 -27.59 5.35
N THR A 270 -16.01 -27.73 6.34
CA THR A 270 -15.74 -28.50 7.56
C THR A 270 -15.78 -30.01 7.31
N ASP A 271 -16.86 -30.53 6.72
CA ASP A 271 -17.13 -31.96 6.56
C ASP A 271 -16.36 -32.58 5.39
N LYS A 272 -16.13 -31.82 4.30
CA LYS A 272 -15.53 -32.32 3.05
C LYS A 272 -14.13 -31.76 2.78
N LYS A 273 -13.57 -30.98 3.70
CA LYS A 273 -12.28 -30.27 3.55
C LYS A 273 -12.21 -29.38 2.30
N ALA A 274 -13.34 -28.79 1.88
CA ALA A 274 -13.36 -27.84 0.78
C ALA A 274 -12.55 -26.56 1.13
N PRO A 275 -11.90 -25.89 0.16
CA PRO A 275 -11.13 -24.69 0.43
C PRO A 275 -12.02 -23.50 0.80
N MET A 276 -11.55 -22.64 1.72
CA MET A 276 -12.18 -21.35 2.01
C MET A 276 -12.10 -20.44 0.78
N THR A 277 -13.24 -19.98 0.26
CA THR A 277 -13.29 -19.19 -0.98
C THR A 277 -13.43 -17.68 -0.72
N ASP A 278 -12.92 -16.89 -1.64
CA ASP A 278 -12.96 -15.43 -1.56
C ASP A 278 -14.40 -14.90 -1.67
N ASN A 279 -15.26 -15.57 -2.46
CA ASN A 279 -16.69 -15.28 -2.56
C ASN A 279 -17.43 -15.50 -1.23
N LEU A 280 -17.07 -16.54 -0.47
CA LEU A 280 -17.67 -16.82 0.84
C LEU A 280 -17.21 -15.80 1.89
N ILE A 281 -15.92 -15.44 1.89
CA ILE A 281 -15.38 -14.34 2.71
C ILE A 281 -16.10 -13.03 2.38
N LEU A 282 -16.23 -12.71 1.10
CA LEU A 282 -16.94 -11.54 0.61
C LEU A 282 -18.42 -11.52 1.04
N GLY A 283 -19.12 -12.66 0.94
CA GLY A 283 -20.50 -12.77 1.41
C GLY A 283 -20.63 -12.41 2.89
N VAL A 284 -19.68 -12.81 3.74
CA VAL A 284 -19.65 -12.42 5.16
C VAL A 284 -19.30 -10.94 5.35
N VAL A 285 -18.43 -10.34 4.52
CA VAL A 285 -18.16 -8.89 4.55
C VAL A 285 -19.41 -8.07 4.23
N GLN A 286 -20.21 -8.49 3.24
CA GLN A 286 -21.48 -7.81 2.95
C GLN A 286 -22.53 -8.05 4.05
N MET A 287 -22.55 -9.21 4.71
CA MET A 287 -23.38 -9.42 5.91
C MET A 287 -22.95 -8.55 7.10
N ILE A 288 -21.66 -8.23 7.25
CA ILE A 288 -21.16 -7.26 8.23
C ILE A 288 -21.71 -5.86 7.92
N ALA A 289 -21.64 -5.43 6.66
CA ALA A 289 -22.18 -4.16 6.22
C ALA A 289 -23.70 -4.09 6.46
N ASP A 290 -24.47 -5.05 5.94
CA ASP A 290 -25.93 -5.09 6.08
C ASP A 290 -26.38 -5.18 7.56
N SER A 291 -25.62 -5.88 8.41
CA SER A 291 -25.88 -5.94 9.85
C SER A 291 -25.60 -4.62 10.56
N TRP A 292 -24.63 -3.83 10.09
CA TRP A 292 -24.37 -2.48 10.61
C TRP A 292 -25.35 -1.43 10.09
N TYR A 293 -25.96 -1.63 8.91
CA TYR A 293 -27.01 -0.76 8.35
C TYR A 293 -28.41 -1.05 8.91
N TRP A 294 -28.84 -2.31 8.96
CA TRP A 294 -30.22 -2.71 9.33
C TRP A 294 -30.32 -3.79 10.44
N GLY A 295 -29.20 -4.37 10.87
CA GLY A 295 -29.16 -5.45 11.86
C GLY A 295 -28.99 -4.98 13.31
N GLY A 296 -28.78 -5.94 14.21
CA GLY A 296 -28.39 -5.70 15.60
C GLY A 296 -26.86 -5.77 15.79
N THR A 297 -26.36 -5.14 16.86
CA THR A 297 -24.93 -5.18 17.20
C THR A 297 -24.41 -6.60 17.44
N ASP A 298 -25.25 -7.51 17.92
CA ASP A 298 -24.89 -8.92 18.12
C ASP A 298 -24.63 -9.65 16.79
N ASP A 299 -25.54 -9.56 15.81
CA ASP A 299 -25.34 -10.11 14.45
C ASP A 299 -24.00 -9.63 13.86
N LEU A 300 -23.74 -8.33 13.94
CA LEU A 300 -22.50 -7.69 13.51
C LEU A 300 -21.26 -8.27 14.22
N GLN A 301 -21.31 -8.45 15.54
CA GLN A 301 -20.22 -9.05 16.32
C GLN A 301 -20.00 -10.52 15.99
N TYR A 302 -21.04 -11.31 15.73
CA TYR A 302 -20.91 -12.70 15.30
C TYR A 302 -20.27 -12.80 13.90
N HIS A 303 -20.70 -11.98 12.94
CA HIS A 303 -20.10 -11.97 11.60
C HIS A 303 -18.63 -11.49 11.62
N LEU A 304 -18.28 -10.47 12.41
CA LEU A 304 -16.88 -10.04 12.59
C LEU A 304 -16.00 -11.13 13.21
N ARG A 305 -16.51 -11.89 14.20
CA ARG A 305 -15.79 -13.04 14.77
C ARG A 305 -15.60 -14.16 13.73
N GLY A 306 -16.63 -14.49 12.97
CA GLY A 306 -16.57 -15.47 11.89
C GLY A 306 -15.54 -15.09 10.82
N LEU A 307 -15.57 -13.84 10.35
CA LEU A 307 -14.63 -13.31 9.36
C LEU A 307 -13.17 -13.48 9.81
N LYS A 308 -12.84 -13.17 11.07
CA LYS A 308 -11.46 -13.35 11.59
C LYS A 308 -10.98 -14.80 11.49
N VAL A 309 -11.83 -15.77 11.83
CA VAL A 309 -11.50 -17.20 11.69
C VAL A 309 -11.31 -17.56 10.22
N MET A 310 -12.21 -17.12 9.34
CA MET A 310 -12.12 -17.37 7.89
C MET A 310 -10.82 -16.78 7.29
N LEU A 311 -10.40 -15.60 7.74
CA LEU A 311 -9.16 -14.96 7.30
C LEU A 311 -7.91 -15.71 7.77
N ILE A 312 -7.90 -16.23 9.01
CA ILE A 312 -6.81 -17.08 9.50
C ILE A 312 -6.74 -18.36 8.66
N THR A 313 -7.86 -19.08 8.51
CA THR A 313 -7.96 -20.32 7.70
C THR A 313 -7.58 -20.10 6.22
N ARG A 314 -7.75 -18.88 5.68
CA ARG A 314 -7.42 -18.53 4.30
C ARG A 314 -5.94 -18.16 4.08
N GLY A 315 -5.15 -18.02 5.15
CA GLY A 315 -3.74 -17.63 5.11
C GLY A 315 -3.47 -16.13 5.26
N GLY A 316 -4.42 -15.37 5.80
CA GLY A 316 -4.30 -13.92 6.03
C GLY A 316 -4.71 -13.04 4.84
N LEU A 317 -4.74 -11.72 5.06
CA LEU A 317 -5.24 -10.74 4.08
C LEU A 317 -4.44 -10.70 2.78
N SER A 318 -3.13 -10.97 2.82
CA SER A 318 -2.24 -11.00 1.65
C SER A 318 -2.46 -12.21 0.72
N LYS A 319 -3.27 -13.20 1.13
CA LYS A 319 -3.61 -14.36 0.29
C LYS A 319 -4.97 -14.24 -0.40
N LEU A 320 -5.71 -13.14 -0.16
CA LEU A 320 -7.00 -12.85 -0.80
C LEU A 320 -6.81 -12.35 -2.24
N GLY A 321 -7.72 -12.75 -3.12
CA GLY A 321 -7.73 -12.38 -4.53
C GLY A 321 -8.30 -10.98 -4.82
N LEU A 322 -8.94 -10.84 -5.98
CA LEU A 322 -9.45 -9.57 -6.52
C LEU A 322 -8.41 -8.44 -6.51
N ARG A 323 -7.14 -8.73 -6.85
CA ARG A 323 -6.02 -7.75 -6.85
C ARG A 323 -5.86 -7.00 -5.51
N GLY A 324 -6.13 -7.67 -4.39
CA GLY A 324 -6.06 -7.10 -3.04
C GLY A 324 -7.26 -6.22 -2.65
N HIS A 325 -8.21 -5.93 -3.56
CA HIS A 325 -9.36 -5.10 -3.25
C HIS A 325 -10.27 -5.71 -2.17
N LEU A 326 -10.38 -7.03 -2.07
CA LEU A 326 -11.13 -7.68 -0.97
C LEU A 326 -10.51 -7.37 0.40
N ALA A 327 -9.18 -7.37 0.51
CA ALA A 327 -8.48 -6.99 1.73
C ALA A 327 -8.71 -5.50 2.08
N LYS A 328 -8.61 -4.60 1.09
CA LYS A 328 -8.99 -3.18 1.28
C LYS A 328 -10.40 -3.04 1.82
N MET A 329 -11.37 -3.73 1.23
CA MET A 329 -12.78 -3.61 1.62
C MET A 329 -13.08 -4.15 3.02
N ILE A 330 -12.42 -5.23 3.44
CA ILE A 330 -12.47 -5.72 4.83
C ILE A 330 -12.00 -4.63 5.79
N LEU A 331 -10.82 -4.06 5.51
CA LEU A 331 -10.19 -3.07 6.39
C LEU A 331 -10.96 -1.74 6.42
N ILE A 332 -11.51 -1.28 5.29
CA ILE A 332 -12.32 -0.06 5.22
C ILE A 332 -13.61 -0.19 6.02
N HIS A 333 -14.32 -1.33 5.94
CA HIS A 333 -15.48 -1.56 6.79
C HIS A 333 -15.11 -1.64 8.28
N ASP A 334 -14.05 -2.37 8.63
CA ASP A 334 -13.57 -2.50 10.01
C ASP A 334 -13.16 -1.15 10.62
N ILE A 335 -12.51 -0.27 9.85
CA ILE A 335 -12.21 1.12 10.23
C ILE A 335 -13.49 1.96 10.36
N GLY A 336 -14.37 1.97 9.35
CA GLY A 336 -15.56 2.81 9.34
C GLY A 336 -16.57 2.46 10.44
N ILE A 337 -16.75 1.17 10.71
CA ILE A 337 -17.56 0.65 11.82
C ILE A 337 -16.93 1.04 13.16
N ALA A 338 -15.62 0.90 13.31
CA ALA A 338 -14.91 1.26 14.53
C ALA A 338 -14.97 2.77 14.84
N LEU A 339 -14.84 3.63 13.83
CA LEU A 339 -14.98 5.08 13.96
C LEU A 339 -16.41 5.49 14.35
N ALA A 340 -17.44 4.90 13.73
CA ALA A 340 -18.84 5.18 14.05
C ALA A 340 -19.27 4.71 15.46
N HIS A 341 -18.54 3.73 16.03
CA HIS A 341 -18.73 3.25 17.39
C HIS A 341 -17.69 3.77 18.40
N GLU A 342 -16.72 4.59 17.95
CA GLU A 342 -15.61 5.15 18.72
C GLU A 342 -14.80 4.09 19.51
N ILE A 343 -14.65 2.91 18.89
CA ILE A 343 -13.86 1.77 19.39
C ILE A 343 -12.61 1.54 18.52
N LYS A 344 -11.78 0.58 18.92
CA LYS A 344 -10.65 0.12 18.09
C LYS A 344 -11.16 -0.81 16.97
N PRO A 345 -10.63 -0.69 15.74
CA PRO A 345 -10.81 -1.67 14.68
C PRO A 345 -10.43 -3.07 15.15
N SER A 346 -11.10 -4.07 14.59
CA SER A 346 -11.03 -5.45 15.05
C SER A 346 -10.02 -6.27 14.23
N ILE A 347 -9.69 -5.84 13.01
CA ILE A 347 -8.79 -6.45 12.05
C ILE A 347 -7.66 -5.47 11.68
N TYR A 348 -7.99 -4.20 11.39
CA TYR A 348 -6.99 -3.19 11.00
C TYR A 348 -5.98 -2.90 12.13
N GLY A 349 -4.70 -2.85 11.78
CA GLY A 349 -3.59 -2.66 12.72
C GLY A 349 -3.29 -3.88 13.63
N HIS A 350 -4.04 -4.97 13.51
CA HIS A 350 -3.81 -6.18 14.33
C HIS A 350 -2.66 -7.03 13.76
N PRO A 351 -1.71 -7.52 14.58
CA PRO A 351 -0.50 -8.22 14.08
C PRO A 351 -0.76 -9.45 13.19
N SER A 352 -1.86 -10.17 13.43
CA SER A 352 -2.28 -11.35 12.64
C SER A 352 -2.88 -11.02 11.27
N PHE A 353 -3.18 -9.74 11.00
CA PHE A 353 -3.90 -9.29 9.80
C PHE A 353 -3.11 -8.19 9.07
N LYS A 354 -1.83 -8.48 8.79
CA LYS A 354 -0.98 -7.60 7.98
C LYS A 354 -1.49 -7.55 6.53
N PHE A 355 -1.50 -6.34 5.96
CA PHE A 355 -1.77 -6.08 4.56
C PHE A 355 -0.88 -4.93 4.07
N HIS A 356 -0.44 -5.01 2.82
CA HIS A 356 0.35 -4.00 2.12
C HIS A 356 -0.14 -4.02 0.66
N ASP A 357 -0.43 -2.85 0.09
CA ASP A 357 -0.74 -2.70 -1.33
C ASP A 357 0.54 -2.26 -2.04
N PRO A 358 1.10 -3.01 -3.00
CA PRO A 358 2.30 -2.60 -3.72
C PRO A 358 2.07 -1.39 -4.63
N ARG A 359 0.82 -0.94 -4.81
CA ARG A 359 0.48 0.23 -5.64
C ARG A 359 0.56 1.53 -4.83
N ALA A 360 1.61 2.31 -5.06
CA ALA A 360 1.63 3.73 -4.73
C ALA A 360 1.15 4.54 -5.94
N MET A 361 0.19 5.44 -5.75
CA MET A 361 -0.30 6.37 -6.77
C MET A 361 0.11 7.81 -6.41
N PRO A 362 0.21 8.73 -7.38
CA PRO A 362 0.42 10.15 -7.09
C PRO A 362 -0.71 10.73 -6.25
N PHE A 363 -0.37 11.51 -5.21
CA PHE A 363 -1.34 12.13 -4.33
C PHE A 363 -2.27 13.08 -5.09
N LYS A 364 -3.58 12.82 -5.04
CA LYS A 364 -4.58 13.72 -5.64
C LYS A 364 -4.93 14.83 -4.66
N THR A 365 -4.84 16.10 -5.08
CA THR A 365 -5.16 17.27 -4.22
C THR A 365 -6.56 17.18 -3.59
N ALA A 366 -7.53 16.58 -4.29
CA ALA A 366 -8.88 16.34 -3.78
C ALA A 366 -8.93 15.44 -2.52
N PHE A 367 -7.89 14.64 -2.25
CA PHE A 367 -7.77 13.82 -1.04
C PHE A 367 -7.14 14.59 0.14
N ASN A 368 -6.77 15.86 -0.02
CA ASN A 368 -6.19 16.66 1.07
C ASN A 368 -7.19 16.78 2.24
N SER A 369 -6.70 16.51 3.46
CA SER A 369 -7.51 16.38 4.67
C SER A 369 -6.80 17.00 5.88
N PRO A 370 -7.51 17.61 6.85
CA PRO A 370 -6.92 17.98 8.14
C PRO A 370 -6.29 16.78 8.88
N LEU A 371 -6.76 15.57 8.57
CA LEU A 371 -6.24 14.30 9.08
C LEU A 371 -4.92 13.87 8.41
N ILE A 372 -4.39 14.62 7.44
CA ILE A 372 -3.08 14.40 6.82
C ILE A 372 -2.18 15.56 7.24
N CYS A 373 -1.26 15.28 8.18
CA CYS A 373 -0.43 16.30 8.80
C CYS A 373 0.85 16.65 8.01
N ASN A 374 1.31 15.75 7.13
CA ASN A 374 2.56 15.86 6.40
C ASN A 374 2.31 16.16 4.90
N TRP A 375 1.48 17.17 4.61
CA TRP A 375 1.16 17.58 3.24
C TRP A 375 1.02 19.09 3.11
N GLN A 376 0.98 19.59 1.88
CA GLN A 376 0.81 21.00 1.54
C GLN A 376 -0.40 21.64 2.24
N SER A 377 -0.24 22.90 2.65
CA SER A 377 -1.28 23.65 3.36
C SER A 377 -2.54 23.79 2.51
N PHE A 378 -3.70 23.87 3.17
CA PHE A 378 -4.93 24.23 2.49
C PHE A 378 -4.88 25.65 1.93
N GLY A 379 -4.11 26.55 2.54
CA GLY A 379 -3.83 27.89 2.01
C GLY A 379 -3.21 27.85 0.60
N ASP A 380 -2.15 27.08 0.39
CA ASP A 380 -1.44 27.02 -0.90
C ASP A 380 -2.32 26.38 -2.00
N CYS A 381 -3.06 25.32 -1.67
CA CYS A 381 -3.93 24.63 -2.62
C CYS A 381 -5.37 25.17 -2.66
N ALA A 382 -5.66 26.30 -1.98
CA ALA A 382 -7.01 26.86 -1.86
C ALA A 382 -7.66 27.11 -3.23
N ASN A 383 -6.92 27.69 -4.17
CA ASN A 383 -7.39 27.97 -5.53
C ASN A 383 -7.76 26.68 -6.29
N SER A 384 -6.94 25.63 -6.17
CA SER A 384 -7.17 24.34 -6.84
C SER A 384 -8.35 23.56 -6.24
N LEU A 385 -8.62 23.76 -4.95
CA LEU A 385 -9.75 23.16 -4.23
C LEU A 385 -11.00 24.05 -4.16
N GLN A 386 -10.94 25.25 -4.75
CA GLN A 386 -11.99 26.27 -4.72
C GLN A 386 -12.44 26.65 -3.29
N LEU A 387 -11.50 26.66 -2.34
CA LEU A 387 -11.74 26.99 -0.94
C LEU A 387 -11.67 28.51 -0.71
N HIS A 388 -12.66 29.06 0.01
CA HIS A 388 -12.54 30.41 0.56
C HIS A 388 -11.34 30.48 1.54
N PRO A 389 -10.53 31.56 1.58
CA PRO A 389 -9.31 31.61 2.40
C PRO A 389 -9.54 31.36 3.90
N SER A 390 -10.68 31.79 4.46
CA SER A 390 -11.04 31.48 5.85
C SER A 390 -11.33 29.98 6.07
N THR A 391 -11.89 29.30 5.07
CA THR A 391 -12.13 27.84 5.10
C THR A 391 -10.81 27.09 5.09
N ALA A 392 -9.88 27.49 4.21
CA ALA A 392 -8.52 26.96 4.17
C ALA A 392 -7.78 27.14 5.52
N GLN A 393 -7.81 28.35 6.09
CA GLN A 393 -7.19 28.64 7.39
C GLN A 393 -7.75 27.76 8.52
N ILE A 394 -9.07 27.54 8.59
CA ILE A 394 -9.68 26.64 9.59
C ILE A 394 -9.19 25.20 9.41
N LEU A 395 -9.04 24.72 8.18
CA LEU A 395 -8.55 23.36 7.89
C LEU A 395 -7.06 23.19 8.26
N ASP A 396 -6.22 24.20 8.05
CA ASP A 396 -4.81 24.19 8.48
C ASP A 396 -4.63 24.35 10.00
N ASP A 397 -5.49 25.13 10.66
CA ASP A 397 -5.53 25.19 12.13
C ASP A 397 -5.98 23.86 12.75
N MET A 398 -6.97 23.19 12.15
CA MET A 398 -7.38 21.85 12.55
C MET A 398 -6.29 20.79 12.29
N ARG A 399 -5.59 20.86 11.15
CA ARG A 399 -4.40 20.03 10.86
C ARG A 399 -3.33 20.21 11.94
N SER A 400 -3.04 21.45 12.31
CA SER A 400 -2.04 21.78 13.33
C SER A 400 -2.44 21.20 14.70
N LEU A 401 -3.72 21.27 15.05
CA LEU A 401 -4.26 20.67 16.27
C LEU A 401 -4.20 19.12 16.24
N PHE A 402 -4.55 18.48 15.12
CA PHE A 402 -4.43 17.02 14.99
C PHE A 402 -2.96 16.57 15.08
N ALA A 403 -2.02 17.28 14.47
CA ALA A 403 -0.59 17.01 14.61
C ALA A 403 -0.12 17.10 16.09
N ALA A 404 -0.61 18.11 16.84
CA ALA A 404 -0.32 18.25 18.26
C ALA A 404 -0.91 17.10 19.11
N VAL A 405 -2.13 16.64 18.81
CA VAL A 405 -2.75 15.46 19.46
C VAL A 405 -1.97 14.18 19.13
N LEU A 406 -1.60 13.98 17.88
CA LEU A 406 -1.01 12.72 17.37
C LEU A 406 0.47 12.54 17.70
N THR A 407 1.15 13.63 18.08
CA THR A 407 2.53 13.61 18.58
C THR A 407 2.65 13.35 20.08
N LEU A 408 1.52 13.20 20.80
CA LEU A 408 1.50 12.75 22.20
C LEU A 408 1.95 11.29 22.34
N PRO A 409 2.81 10.95 23.31
CA PRO A 409 3.14 9.56 23.63
C PRO A 409 1.96 8.85 24.31
N LYS A 410 1.96 7.51 24.30
CA LYS A 410 0.90 6.67 24.90
C LYS A 410 0.63 6.92 26.39
N ALA A 411 1.61 7.47 27.11
CA ALA A 411 1.47 7.98 28.46
C ALA A 411 2.03 9.41 28.49
N PRO A 412 1.20 10.44 28.19
CA PRO A 412 1.64 11.82 28.16
C PRO A 412 1.79 12.37 29.58
N THR A 413 2.78 13.23 29.78
CA THR A 413 2.90 14.02 31.01
C THR A 413 1.76 15.04 31.12
N LEU A 414 1.54 15.56 32.33
CA LEU A 414 0.55 16.64 32.57
C LEU A 414 0.85 17.85 31.67
N GLU A 415 2.13 18.23 31.55
CA GLU A 415 2.57 19.37 30.73
C GLU A 415 2.34 19.14 29.24
N GLN A 416 2.71 17.97 28.70
CA GLN A 416 2.42 17.62 27.29
C GLN A 416 0.91 17.62 27.01
N THR A 417 0.11 17.11 27.95
CA THR A 417 -1.35 17.16 27.85
C THR A 417 -1.84 18.62 27.83
N GLN A 418 -1.31 19.47 28.71
CA GLN A 418 -1.68 20.88 28.80
C GLN A 418 -1.35 21.65 27.53
N ARG A 419 -0.16 21.49 26.94
CA ARG A 419 0.22 22.13 25.67
C ARG A 419 -0.78 21.85 24.53
N VAL A 420 -1.35 20.64 24.47
CA VAL A 420 -2.39 20.28 23.49
C VAL A 420 -3.73 20.93 23.83
N MET A 421 -4.09 21.03 25.12
CA MET A 421 -5.28 21.75 25.58
C MET A 421 -5.18 23.26 25.29
N ASP A 422 -4.00 23.86 25.47
CA ASP A 422 -3.73 25.27 25.17
C ASP A 422 -3.81 25.54 23.66
N THR A 423 -3.25 24.64 22.85
CA THR A 423 -3.38 24.66 21.38
C THR A 423 -4.85 24.54 20.95
N ALA A 424 -5.62 23.63 21.55
CA ALA A 424 -7.04 23.45 21.28
C ALA A 424 -7.85 24.70 21.68
N ASN A 425 -7.56 25.32 22.82
CA ASN A 425 -8.19 26.57 23.26
C ASN A 425 -7.87 27.73 22.29
N CYS A 426 -6.61 27.82 21.83
CA CYS A 426 -6.20 28.84 20.86
C CYS A 426 -6.88 28.68 19.50
N VAL A 427 -6.97 27.46 18.98
CA VAL A 427 -7.69 27.16 17.73
C VAL A 427 -9.19 27.43 17.89
N HIS A 428 -9.81 26.92 18.97
CA HIS A 428 -11.22 27.12 19.28
C HIS A 428 -11.59 28.62 19.38
N GLY A 429 -10.82 29.39 20.15
CA GLY A 429 -11.02 30.83 20.30
C GLY A 429 -10.87 31.61 18.99
N ARG A 430 -9.90 31.24 18.14
CA ARG A 430 -9.75 31.84 16.81
C ARG A 430 -10.95 31.52 15.91
N ILE A 431 -11.41 30.27 15.86
CA ILE A 431 -12.58 29.88 15.04
C ILE A 431 -13.87 30.58 15.53
N LEU A 432 -14.05 30.74 16.84
CA LEU A 432 -15.17 31.51 17.42
C LEU A 432 -15.09 33.01 17.08
N SER A 433 -13.89 33.58 16.98
CA SER A 433 -13.70 35.00 16.60
C SER A 433 -14.00 35.30 15.13
N LEU A 434 -14.03 34.27 14.27
CA LEU A 434 -14.49 34.42 12.89
C LEU A 434 -16.03 34.51 12.83
N PRO A 435 -16.61 35.32 11.92
CA PRO A 435 -18.06 35.46 11.80
C PRO A 435 -18.78 34.13 11.50
N GLU A 436 -20.06 34.03 11.86
CA GLU A 436 -20.82 32.79 11.68
C GLU A 436 -21.08 32.43 10.21
N ARG A 437 -21.23 33.46 9.35
CA ARG A 437 -21.25 33.34 7.90
C ARG A 437 -19.90 33.75 7.31
N THR A 438 -19.68 33.41 6.05
CA THR A 438 -18.44 33.71 5.32
C THR A 438 -18.13 35.21 5.37
N PRO A 439 -16.95 35.63 5.87
CA PRO A 439 -16.53 37.02 5.78
C PRO A 439 -16.21 37.38 4.33
N PRO A 440 -16.48 38.62 3.87
CA PRO A 440 -16.18 39.02 2.49
C PRO A 440 -14.67 38.91 2.20
N PRO A 441 -14.28 38.51 0.97
CA PRO A 441 -12.88 38.36 0.61
C PRO A 441 -12.15 39.71 0.72
N ARG A 442 -11.13 39.77 1.57
CA ARG A 442 -10.31 40.99 1.72
C ARG A 442 -9.55 41.27 0.42
N PRO A 443 -9.49 42.53 -0.05
CA PRO A 443 -8.61 42.89 -1.16
C PRO A 443 -7.14 42.62 -0.78
N PHE A 444 -6.40 41.98 -1.67
CA PHE A 444 -4.99 41.68 -1.49
C PHE A 444 -4.16 42.98 -1.53
N ASN A 445 -3.75 43.49 -0.37
CA ASN A 445 -2.73 44.54 -0.27
C ASN A 445 -1.34 43.94 -0.54
N SER A 446 -0.99 43.83 -1.82
CA SER A 446 0.36 43.46 -2.25
C SER A 446 1.35 44.58 -1.88
N SER A 447 2.18 44.33 -0.87
CA SER A 447 3.34 45.18 -0.57
C SER A 447 4.55 44.34 -0.16
N ARG A 448 5.71 44.68 -0.74
CA ARG A 448 7.03 44.05 -0.53
C ARG A 448 7.23 42.65 -1.13
N SER A 449 7.34 42.59 -2.45
CA SER A 449 8.44 41.87 -3.11
C SER A 449 9.08 42.80 -4.16
N ASN A 450 10.39 42.70 -4.38
CA ASN A 450 11.14 43.64 -5.21
C ASN A 450 11.58 43.04 -6.55
N SER A 451 11.10 43.65 -7.64
CA SER A 451 11.80 43.89 -8.92
C SER A 451 12.36 42.74 -9.79
N SER A 452 12.18 42.94 -11.10
CA SER A 452 12.75 42.21 -12.26
C SER A 452 12.11 40.84 -12.60
N ARG A 453 11.84 40.50 -13.87
CA ARG A 453 12.10 41.20 -15.15
C ARG A 453 10.91 41.04 -16.15
N SER A 454 10.92 41.82 -17.23
CA SER A 454 9.87 41.90 -18.28
C SER A 454 9.81 40.61 -19.16
N SER A 455 8.76 40.31 -19.95
CA SER A 455 8.17 41.11 -21.06
C SER A 455 6.72 40.69 -21.44
N PRO A 456 5.99 41.42 -22.33
CA PRO A 456 4.51 41.46 -22.32
C PRO A 456 3.75 40.99 -23.59
N ALA A 457 2.42 41.23 -23.60
CA ALA A 457 1.44 41.28 -24.72
C ALA A 457 0.82 39.94 -25.18
N ASN A 458 -0.50 39.70 -25.16
CA ASN A 458 -1.66 40.56 -25.48
C ASN A 458 -2.97 40.14 -24.75
N SER A 459 -3.90 41.09 -24.58
CA SER A 459 -5.32 40.83 -24.27
C SER A 459 -6.19 40.87 -25.55
N PRO A 460 -7.49 40.52 -25.46
CA PRO A 460 -8.45 41.64 -25.39
C PRO A 460 -9.59 41.49 -24.36
N GLU A 461 -10.04 42.64 -23.89
CA GLU A 461 -11.33 42.91 -23.24
C GLU A 461 -12.49 42.79 -24.26
N SER A 462 -13.78 42.62 -23.93
CA SER A 462 -14.49 42.39 -22.66
C SER A 462 -15.96 42.05 -22.96
N THR A 463 -16.65 41.36 -22.05
CA THR A 463 -18.06 41.65 -21.71
C THR A 463 -18.27 41.39 -20.21
N GLY A 464 -19.05 42.23 -19.54
CA GLY A 464 -19.32 42.10 -18.11
C GLY A 464 -20.73 41.60 -17.83
N SER A 465 -20.86 40.75 -16.80
CA SER A 465 -22.13 40.47 -16.12
C SER A 465 -22.03 40.86 -14.65
N GLU A 466 -22.64 42.00 -14.35
CA GLU A 466 -23.46 42.29 -13.17
C GLU A 466 -23.25 41.47 -11.88
N LYS A 467 -22.98 42.22 -10.79
CA LYS A 467 -23.20 41.90 -9.38
C LYS A 467 -23.89 40.55 -9.07
N SER A 468 -23.10 39.56 -8.65
CA SER A 468 -23.60 38.62 -7.64
C SER A 468 -23.66 39.36 -6.31
N GLU A 469 -24.78 39.25 -5.59
CA GLU A 469 -24.77 39.47 -4.13
C GLU A 469 -23.99 38.31 -3.47
N ASP A 470 -23.35 38.56 -2.32
CA ASP A 470 -22.54 37.55 -1.61
C ASP A 470 -23.43 36.44 -1.01
N LEU A 471 -23.67 35.39 -1.79
CA LEU A 471 -24.21 34.12 -1.29
C LEU A 471 -23.18 33.49 -0.32
N PRO A 472 -23.59 33.09 0.89
CA PRO A 472 -22.66 32.53 1.87
C PRO A 472 -22.06 31.21 1.38
N ASP A 473 -20.74 31.07 1.53
CA ASP A 473 -20.05 29.79 1.32
C ASP A 473 -20.50 28.79 2.40
N ILE A 474 -21.39 27.89 1.98
CA ILE A 474 -21.91 26.81 2.84
C ILE A 474 -20.80 25.84 3.25
N MET A 475 -19.69 25.74 2.49
CA MET A 475 -18.53 24.95 2.90
C MET A 475 -17.82 25.59 4.09
N TYR A 476 -17.60 26.91 4.09
CA TYR A 476 -17.12 27.65 5.27
C TYR A 476 -17.99 27.39 6.50
N GLU A 477 -19.32 27.52 6.38
CA GLU A 477 -20.25 27.29 7.49
C GLU A 477 -20.10 25.87 8.08
N ILE A 478 -20.07 24.85 7.22
CA ILE A 478 -19.92 23.44 7.63
C ILE A 478 -18.55 23.16 8.24
N VAL A 479 -17.46 23.60 7.59
CA VAL A 479 -16.08 23.40 8.05
C VAL A 479 -15.86 24.08 9.39
N ARG A 480 -16.34 25.33 9.57
CA ARG A 480 -16.33 26.04 10.86
C ARG A 480 -17.07 25.25 11.94
N LYS A 481 -18.29 24.78 11.64
CA LYS A 481 -19.11 24.03 12.60
C LYS A 481 -18.49 22.69 13.02
N VAL A 482 -17.91 21.95 12.07
CA VAL A 482 -17.23 20.67 12.32
C VAL A 482 -15.92 20.88 13.09
N ALA A 483 -15.14 21.91 12.75
CA ALA A 483 -13.91 22.25 13.48
C ALA A 483 -14.19 22.56 14.97
N LEU A 484 -15.26 23.30 15.28
CA LEU A 484 -15.69 23.54 16.66
C LEU A 484 -16.05 22.25 17.40
N ILE A 485 -16.72 21.29 16.76
CA ILE A 485 -17.08 19.98 17.36
C ILE A 485 -15.83 19.16 17.73
N TYR A 486 -14.82 19.12 16.84
CA TYR A 486 -13.54 18.46 17.13
C TYR A 486 -12.75 19.19 18.22
N CYS A 487 -12.69 20.53 18.19
CA CYS A 487 -12.05 21.33 19.24
C CYS A 487 -12.68 21.06 20.61
N GLN A 488 -14.02 21.06 20.67
CA GLN A 488 -14.76 20.78 21.91
C GLN A 488 -14.48 19.36 22.41
N ALA A 489 -14.46 18.34 21.55
CA ALA A 489 -14.15 16.95 21.93
C ALA A 489 -12.75 16.82 22.55
N ILE A 490 -11.76 17.49 21.96
CA ILE A 490 -10.38 17.54 22.50
C ILE A 490 -10.36 18.26 23.85
N LEU A 491 -11.03 19.41 23.97
CA LEU A 491 -11.08 20.23 25.20
C LEU A 491 -11.84 19.59 26.36
N SER A 492 -12.95 18.88 26.11
CA SER A 492 -13.61 18.07 27.16
C SER A 492 -13.00 16.68 27.32
N ARG A 493 -11.98 16.33 26.52
CA ARG A 493 -11.34 15.00 26.45
C ARG A 493 -12.35 13.86 26.34
N SER A 494 -13.43 14.10 25.61
CA SER A 494 -14.59 13.22 25.49
C SER A 494 -14.80 12.77 24.03
N PRO A 495 -15.56 11.68 23.79
CA PRO A 495 -15.80 11.21 22.43
C PRO A 495 -16.59 12.23 21.60
N ILE A 496 -16.45 12.20 20.27
CA ILE A 496 -17.19 13.08 19.34
C ILE A 496 -18.70 12.82 19.46
N SER A 497 -19.13 11.58 19.75
CA SER A 497 -20.54 11.28 20.06
C SER A 497 -21.11 11.98 21.32
N SER A 498 -20.25 12.64 22.13
CA SER A 498 -20.67 13.48 23.26
C SER A 498 -20.74 14.97 22.94
N THR A 499 -20.10 15.44 21.86
CA THR A 499 -20.03 16.87 21.49
C THR A 499 -20.76 17.20 20.19
N CYS A 500 -20.95 16.22 19.30
CA CYS A 500 -21.72 16.33 18.07
C CYS A 500 -23.20 16.01 18.34
N SER A 501 -24.05 17.02 18.58
CA SER A 501 -25.46 16.81 18.90
C SER A 501 -26.31 16.44 17.68
N GLU A 502 -27.50 15.90 17.90
CA GLU A 502 -28.45 15.58 16.82
C GLU A 502 -28.87 16.85 16.04
N GLN A 503 -28.90 18.02 16.69
CA GLN A 503 -29.14 19.31 16.05
C GLN A 503 -27.96 19.72 15.16
N ASP A 504 -26.72 19.50 15.60
CA ASP A 504 -25.53 19.78 14.78
C ASP A 504 -25.50 18.91 13.53
N ILE A 505 -25.79 17.60 13.68
CA ILE A 505 -25.88 16.69 12.54
C ILE A 505 -27.02 17.12 11.61
N GLY A 506 -28.19 17.49 12.14
CA GLY A 506 -29.31 18.00 11.34
C GLY A 506 -28.94 19.23 10.51
N TYR A 507 -28.23 20.20 11.09
CA TYR A 507 -27.76 21.41 10.41
C TYR A 507 -26.67 21.12 9.37
N ILE A 508 -25.64 20.35 9.73
CA ILE A 508 -24.53 19.99 8.82
C ILE A 508 -25.09 19.16 7.65
N TRP A 509 -25.85 18.11 7.94
CA TRP A 509 -26.43 17.23 6.93
C TRP A 509 -27.38 18.00 6.00
N GLY A 510 -28.29 18.81 6.54
CA GLY A 510 -29.19 19.65 5.75
C GLY A 510 -28.48 20.72 4.91
N SER A 511 -27.23 21.05 5.23
CA SER A 511 -26.43 22.03 4.48
C SER A 511 -25.50 21.40 3.44
N ILE A 512 -25.00 20.17 3.67
CA ILE A 512 -24.24 19.38 2.67
C ILE A 512 -24.99 19.31 1.33
N TRP A 513 -26.31 19.10 1.37
CA TRP A 513 -27.16 19.01 0.17
C TRP A 513 -27.37 20.34 -0.56
N LYS A 514 -27.12 21.49 0.08
CA LYS A 514 -27.21 22.82 -0.57
C LYS A 514 -26.01 23.10 -1.47
N SER A 515 -24.80 22.70 -1.04
CA SER A 515 -23.57 22.82 -1.86
C SER A 515 -23.53 21.85 -3.05
N GLY A 516 -24.32 20.78 -3.00
CA GLY A 516 -24.35 19.73 -4.03
C GLY A 516 -23.20 18.72 -3.91
N LEU A 517 -23.47 17.46 -4.27
CA LEU A 517 -22.49 16.37 -4.21
C LEU A 517 -21.25 16.56 -5.11
N PRO A 518 -21.30 17.17 -6.31
CA PRO A 518 -20.11 17.43 -7.12
C PRO A 518 -19.06 18.30 -6.40
N THR A 519 -19.52 19.28 -5.61
CA THR A 519 -18.67 20.18 -4.82
C THR A 519 -17.93 19.43 -3.70
N TRP A 520 -18.57 18.42 -3.10
CA TRP A 520 -17.90 17.56 -2.10
C TRP A 520 -16.95 16.54 -2.74
N LYS A 521 -17.14 16.20 -4.02
CA LYS A 521 -16.26 15.28 -4.76
C LYS A 521 -14.88 15.90 -5.04
N SER A 522 -14.79 17.21 -5.28
CA SER A 522 -13.51 17.90 -5.48
C SER A 522 -12.69 18.08 -4.20
N VAL A 523 -13.32 17.98 -3.02
CA VAL A 523 -12.67 18.07 -1.70
C VAL A 523 -12.92 16.80 -0.85
N LEU A 524 -12.83 15.63 -1.47
CA LEU A 524 -13.16 14.32 -0.89
C LEU A 524 -12.44 14.04 0.46
N GLY A 525 -11.21 14.53 0.64
CA GLY A 525 -10.45 14.45 1.90
C GLY A 525 -10.96 15.35 3.03
N VAL A 526 -11.61 16.48 2.69
CA VAL A 526 -12.36 17.30 3.65
C VAL A 526 -13.72 16.67 3.94
N PHE A 527 -14.37 16.11 2.91
CA PHE A 527 -15.66 15.43 3.06
C PHE A 527 -15.57 14.21 3.98
N VAL A 528 -14.54 13.36 3.88
CA VAL A 528 -14.38 12.21 4.79
C VAL A 528 -14.18 12.64 6.25
N TRP A 529 -13.46 13.75 6.49
CA TRP A 529 -13.24 14.32 7.83
C TRP A 529 -14.55 14.84 8.46
N ILE A 530 -15.43 15.46 7.65
CA ILE A 530 -16.79 15.84 8.05
C ILE A 530 -17.62 14.59 8.36
N MET A 531 -17.62 13.60 7.45
CA MET A 531 -18.45 12.40 7.57
C MET A 531 -18.11 11.56 8.80
N ILE A 532 -16.83 11.48 9.19
CA ILE A 532 -16.41 10.81 10.44
C ILE A 532 -17.07 11.43 11.68
N ALA A 533 -17.15 12.77 11.76
CA ALA A 533 -17.80 13.44 12.89
C ALA A 533 -19.30 13.11 12.99
N LEU A 534 -19.99 13.05 11.84
CA LEU A 534 -21.42 12.69 11.78
C LEU A 534 -21.67 11.20 12.08
N ALA A 535 -20.74 10.32 11.70
CA ALA A 535 -20.87 8.88 11.87
C ALA A 535 -20.98 8.46 13.37
N SER A 536 -20.28 9.17 14.26
CA SER A 536 -20.25 8.91 15.71
C SER A 536 -21.63 8.85 16.39
N ASN A 537 -22.62 9.61 15.90
CA ASN A 537 -23.98 9.68 16.46
C ASN A 537 -25.09 9.28 15.46
N CYS A 538 -24.73 8.89 14.23
CA CYS A 538 -25.69 8.62 13.16
C CYS A 538 -26.74 7.54 13.51
N HIS A 539 -26.45 6.64 14.44
CA HIS A 539 -27.34 5.54 14.85
C HIS A 539 -28.67 5.99 15.49
N LYS A 540 -28.79 7.25 15.94
CA LYS A 540 -29.96 7.77 16.66
C LYS A 540 -30.98 8.51 15.79
N ILE A 541 -30.61 8.88 14.56
CA ILE A 541 -31.30 9.88 13.74
C ILE A 541 -31.81 9.33 12.41
N GLY A 542 -32.87 9.94 11.87
CA GLY A 542 -33.52 9.56 10.61
C GLY A 542 -32.58 9.34 9.41
N PRO A 543 -31.67 10.27 9.05
CA PRO A 543 -30.74 10.08 7.92
C PRO A 543 -29.55 9.15 8.23
N GLY A 544 -29.55 8.49 9.40
CA GLY A 544 -28.40 7.74 9.94
C GLY A 544 -27.79 6.69 9.01
N ARG A 545 -28.63 5.93 8.30
CA ARG A 545 -28.15 4.95 7.30
C ARG A 545 -27.43 5.63 6.14
N LEU A 546 -27.98 6.72 5.61
CA LEU A 546 -27.37 7.43 4.48
C LEU A 546 -26.04 8.10 4.88
N ILE A 547 -25.92 8.58 6.12
CA ILE A 547 -24.65 9.05 6.69
C ILE A 547 -23.59 7.93 6.71
N LYS A 548 -23.95 6.72 7.15
CA LYS A 548 -23.07 5.54 7.08
C LYS A 548 -22.65 5.20 5.64
N THR A 549 -23.61 5.18 4.71
CA THR A 549 -23.35 4.89 3.29
C THR A 549 -22.41 5.91 2.66
N MET A 550 -22.59 7.21 2.95
CA MET A 550 -21.66 8.26 2.52
C MET A 550 -20.27 8.07 3.12
N THR A 551 -20.18 7.74 4.41
CA THR A 551 -18.90 7.52 5.10
C THR A 551 -18.11 6.38 4.43
N ILE A 552 -18.74 5.20 4.27
CA ILE A 552 -18.09 4.06 3.62
C ILE A 552 -17.80 4.32 2.14
N SER A 553 -18.73 4.89 1.36
CA SER A 553 -18.49 5.17 -0.07
C SER A 553 -17.32 6.14 -0.28
N THR A 554 -17.20 7.16 0.57
CA THR A 554 -16.07 8.10 0.54
C THR A 554 -14.75 7.40 0.89
N MET A 555 -14.73 6.60 1.96
CA MET A 555 -13.55 5.83 2.36
C MET A 555 -13.14 4.79 1.31
N MET A 556 -14.10 4.13 0.66
CA MET A 556 -13.86 3.23 -0.48
C MET A 556 -13.27 3.98 -1.68
N SER A 557 -13.82 5.14 -2.02
CA SER A 557 -13.36 5.94 -3.15
C SER A 557 -11.89 6.36 -2.99
N ILE A 558 -11.49 6.81 -1.80
CA ILE A 558 -10.08 7.13 -1.50
C ILE A 558 -9.24 5.84 -1.46
N GLY A 559 -9.60 4.85 -0.64
CA GLY A 559 -8.74 3.68 -0.36
C GLY A 559 -8.57 2.71 -1.52
N MET A 560 -9.54 2.64 -2.45
CA MET A 560 -9.42 1.81 -3.65
C MET A 560 -8.43 2.41 -4.65
N GLU A 561 -8.49 3.73 -4.90
CA GLU A 561 -7.53 4.44 -5.75
C GLU A 561 -6.15 4.57 -5.09
N ASP A 562 -6.09 5.08 -3.85
CA ASP A 562 -4.85 5.30 -3.10
C ASP A 562 -4.97 4.77 -1.66
N TRP A 563 -4.44 3.56 -1.48
CA TRP A 563 -4.38 2.91 -0.18
C TRP A 563 -3.44 3.62 0.80
N HIS A 564 -2.40 4.30 0.31
CA HIS A 564 -1.40 4.96 1.15
C HIS A 564 -1.97 6.27 1.71
N THR A 565 -2.69 7.06 0.91
CA THR A 565 -3.44 8.22 1.41
C THR A 565 -4.57 7.81 2.36
N PHE A 566 -5.34 6.77 2.05
CA PHE A 566 -6.38 6.28 2.97
C PHE A 566 -5.80 5.76 4.30
N THR A 567 -4.64 5.09 4.27
CA THR A 567 -3.97 4.66 5.50
C THR A 567 -3.37 5.83 6.28
N GLN A 568 -2.87 6.89 5.64
CA GLN A 568 -2.50 8.14 6.35
C GLN A 568 -3.71 8.72 7.13
N ILE A 569 -4.87 8.84 6.47
CA ILE A 569 -6.12 9.36 7.09
C ILE A 569 -6.57 8.50 8.28
N SER A 570 -6.38 7.18 8.23
CA SER A 570 -6.88 6.24 9.26
C SER A 570 -5.86 5.84 10.34
N LEU A 571 -4.56 5.87 10.04
CA LEU A 571 -3.46 5.77 11.03
C LEU A 571 -3.52 6.92 12.03
N ASN A 572 -4.00 8.09 11.58
CA ASN A 572 -4.18 9.29 12.38
C ASN A 572 -5.43 9.27 13.29
N PHE A 573 -6.02 8.08 13.51
CA PHE A 573 -6.87 7.77 14.67
C PHE A 573 -6.25 6.74 15.63
N HIS A 574 -5.07 6.18 15.31
CA HIS A 574 -4.47 5.03 16.01
C HIS A 574 -3.09 5.27 16.63
N GLY A 575 -2.65 6.53 16.70
CA GLY A 575 -1.50 6.94 17.53
C GLY A 575 -0.16 6.39 17.02
N LYS A 576 0.09 6.51 15.72
CA LYS A 576 1.40 6.23 15.10
C LYS A 576 1.86 7.27 14.05
N MET A 577 1.53 8.55 14.26
CA MET A 577 2.50 9.57 13.86
C MET A 577 3.74 9.38 14.75
N TYR A 578 4.85 8.98 14.15
CA TYR A 578 6.14 9.12 14.82
C TYR A 578 6.40 10.62 14.99
N ASN A 579 6.76 11.04 16.21
CA ASN A 579 7.08 12.43 16.47
C ASN A 579 8.49 12.75 15.92
N LEU A 580 8.58 12.84 14.59
CA LEU A 580 9.82 13.09 13.85
C LEU A 580 10.38 14.50 14.11
N ALA A 581 9.56 15.44 14.62
CA ALA A 581 10.06 16.71 15.13
C ALA A 581 11.05 16.53 16.30
N ARG A 582 10.89 15.48 17.13
CA ARG A 582 11.87 15.15 18.17
C ARG A 582 13.24 14.69 17.64
N LEU A 583 13.33 14.22 16.40
CA LEU A 583 14.64 13.95 15.79
C LEU A 583 15.42 15.26 15.54
N ARG A 584 14.74 16.38 15.24
CA ARG A 584 15.35 17.71 15.16
C ARG A 584 15.80 18.23 16.54
N GLU A 585 15.18 17.77 17.63
CA GLU A 585 15.63 18.09 19.00
C GLU A 585 16.86 17.26 19.43
N SER A 586 17.03 16.03 18.91
CA SER A 586 18.15 15.13 19.26
C SER A 586 19.34 15.18 18.31
N THR A 587 19.17 15.73 17.11
CA THR A 587 20.23 15.96 16.11
C THR A 587 20.60 17.44 16.20
N LYS A 588 21.78 17.76 16.76
CA LYS A 588 22.14 19.12 17.18
C LYS A 588 23.02 19.88 16.19
N TYR A 589 23.72 19.14 15.34
CA TYR A 589 24.72 19.64 14.39
C TYR A 589 24.39 19.18 12.97
N GLY A 590 23.91 17.95 12.83
CA GLY A 590 23.32 17.42 11.61
C GLY A 590 21.89 17.90 11.34
N GLU A 591 21.36 17.54 10.17
CA GLU A 591 20.04 17.95 9.69
C GLU A 591 19.01 16.81 9.79
N VAL A 592 17.72 17.13 9.90
CA VAL A 592 16.63 16.15 9.80
C VAL A 592 15.55 16.68 8.85
N LEU A 593 15.56 16.15 7.64
CA LEU A 593 14.68 16.51 6.55
C LEU A 593 13.44 15.60 6.53
N LEU A 594 12.28 16.22 6.43
CA LEU A 594 10.96 15.62 6.34
C LEU A 594 10.34 15.94 4.96
N PRO A 595 9.32 15.19 4.50
CA PRO A 595 8.62 15.52 3.26
C PRO A 595 8.10 16.95 3.25
N GLY A 596 8.62 17.78 2.35
CA GLY A 596 8.30 19.21 2.22
C GLY A 596 9.43 20.16 2.65
N ASP A 597 10.47 19.70 3.35
CA ASP A 597 11.65 20.51 3.62
C ASP A 597 12.49 20.75 2.35
N ALA A 598 13.19 21.88 2.30
CA ALA A 598 14.19 22.13 1.26
C ALA A 598 15.30 21.05 1.29
N GLY A 599 15.72 20.58 0.11
CA GLY A 599 16.73 19.52 -0.03
C GLY A 599 16.21 18.09 0.22
N TYR A 600 15.00 17.88 0.75
CA TYR A 600 14.48 16.53 1.04
C TYR A 600 14.48 15.61 -0.20
N GLU A 601 13.89 16.06 -1.32
CA GLU A 601 13.81 15.27 -2.56
C GLU A 601 15.20 15.05 -3.22
N GLU A 602 16.19 15.92 -2.92
CA GLU A 602 17.59 15.75 -3.35
C GLU A 602 18.25 14.60 -2.57
N LYS A 603 18.04 14.52 -1.25
CA LYS A 603 18.64 13.44 -0.44
C LYS A 603 17.97 12.08 -0.67
N LEU A 604 16.76 12.04 -1.23
CA LEU A 604 16.17 10.79 -1.72
C LEU A 604 16.92 10.18 -2.92
N GLN A 605 17.66 10.97 -3.70
CA GLN A 605 18.31 10.50 -4.92
C GLN A 605 19.37 9.42 -4.65
N ARG A 606 19.47 8.47 -5.59
CA ARG A 606 20.36 7.32 -5.58
C ARG A 606 21.06 7.21 -6.93
N TRP A 607 22.10 6.38 -7.01
CA TRP A 607 22.81 6.10 -8.27
C TRP A 607 21.86 5.55 -9.35
N SER A 608 21.06 4.54 -8.99
CA SER A 608 19.93 4.06 -9.78
C SER A 608 18.64 4.79 -9.39
N THR A 609 17.99 5.48 -10.33
CA THR A 609 16.71 6.15 -10.05
C THR A 609 15.56 5.17 -9.79
N ALA A 610 15.67 3.92 -10.27
CA ALA A 610 14.75 2.82 -9.92
C ALA A 610 14.81 2.43 -8.42
N CYS A 611 15.86 2.86 -7.70
CA CYS A 611 16.08 2.54 -6.28
C CYS A 611 15.63 3.64 -5.31
N VAL A 612 15.02 4.72 -5.78
CA VAL A 612 14.53 5.83 -4.93
C VAL A 612 13.24 5.41 -4.20
N LYS A 613 13.14 5.70 -2.90
CA LYS A 613 11.94 5.46 -2.07
C LYS A 613 11.66 6.67 -1.18
N ARG A 614 10.39 7.00 -0.96
CA ARG A 614 9.96 8.21 -0.24
C ARG A 614 10.02 8.00 1.28
N ALA A 615 11.12 8.41 1.91
CA ALA A 615 11.37 8.22 3.33
C ALA A 615 10.44 9.06 4.23
N ALA A 616 10.07 8.53 5.40
CA ALA A 616 9.38 9.30 6.43
C ALA A 616 10.27 10.43 6.99
N ALA A 617 11.59 10.20 7.06
CA ALA A 617 12.60 11.22 7.33
C ALA A 617 13.97 10.83 6.75
N VAL A 618 14.78 11.82 6.39
CA VAL A 618 16.22 11.68 6.13
C VAL A 618 16.98 12.41 7.22
N ILE A 619 17.86 11.72 7.93
CA ILE A 619 18.74 12.27 8.96
C ILE A 619 20.14 12.37 8.36
N ILE A 620 20.74 13.55 8.42
CA ILE A 620 22.07 13.83 7.88
C ILE A 620 23.02 14.10 9.07
N PRO A 621 23.55 13.07 9.73
CA PRO A 621 24.44 13.23 10.88
C PRO A 621 25.80 13.82 10.47
N LEU A 622 26.46 14.51 11.42
CA LEU A 622 27.85 14.94 11.29
C LEU A 622 28.82 14.14 12.18
N ASN A 623 28.31 13.17 12.96
CA ASN A 623 29.10 12.33 13.86
C ASN A 623 28.33 11.07 14.31
N SER A 624 29.03 10.11 14.90
CA SER A 624 28.48 8.83 15.38
C SER A 624 27.48 8.93 16.55
N GLN A 625 27.48 10.02 17.32
CA GLN A 625 26.46 10.24 18.37
C GLN A 625 25.10 10.64 17.78
N GLU A 626 25.08 11.34 16.65
CA GLU A 626 23.82 11.63 15.94
C GLU A 626 23.27 10.39 15.23
N VAL A 627 24.15 9.55 14.67
CA VAL A 627 23.80 8.19 14.21
C VAL A 627 23.22 7.35 15.36
N SER A 628 23.83 7.42 16.55
CA SER A 628 23.34 6.75 17.77
C SER A 628 21.93 7.22 18.15
N HIS A 629 21.67 8.53 18.15
CA HIS A 629 20.34 9.07 18.42
C HIS A 629 19.30 8.66 17.36
N ALA A 630 19.68 8.66 16.08
CA ALA A 630 18.83 8.20 14.98
C ALA A 630 18.40 6.74 15.14
N ILE A 631 19.34 5.83 15.44
CA ILE A 631 19.06 4.41 15.67
C ILE A 631 18.19 4.24 16.92
N LYS A 632 18.56 4.84 18.05
CA LYS A 632 17.80 4.75 19.31
C LYS A 632 16.35 5.21 19.12
N PHE A 633 16.13 6.31 18.39
CA PHE A 633 14.79 6.79 18.05
C PHE A 633 14.03 5.80 17.13
N ALA A 634 14.66 5.32 16.06
CA ALA A 634 14.04 4.38 15.13
C ALA A 634 13.61 3.09 15.83
N VAL A 635 14.50 2.51 16.66
CA VAL A 635 14.25 1.29 17.42
C VAL A 635 13.17 1.48 18.48
N SER A 636 13.23 2.55 19.29
CA SER A 636 12.21 2.81 20.33
C SER A 636 10.80 3.01 19.75
N ASN A 637 10.70 3.57 18.54
CA ASN A 637 9.44 3.79 17.84
C ASN A 637 9.00 2.60 16.95
N LYS A 638 9.91 1.66 16.69
CA LYS A 638 9.77 0.55 15.72
C LYS A 638 9.52 1.05 14.30
N ILE A 639 10.42 1.91 13.83
CA ILE A 639 10.49 2.45 12.46
C ILE A 639 11.57 1.66 11.72
N ALA A 640 11.30 1.21 10.49
CA ALA A 640 12.33 0.63 9.64
C ALA A 640 13.38 1.70 9.30
N LEU A 641 14.67 1.37 9.39
CA LEU A 641 15.75 2.26 9.00
C LEU A 641 16.59 1.68 7.86
N THR A 642 17.39 2.54 7.23
CA THR A 642 18.52 2.14 6.38
C THR A 642 19.61 3.20 6.39
N VAL A 643 20.77 2.85 5.85
CA VAL A 643 21.96 3.72 5.72
C VAL A 643 22.18 4.07 4.25
N CYS A 644 22.47 5.34 3.99
CA CYS A 644 22.99 5.80 2.71
C CYS A 644 24.45 6.26 2.91
N GLY A 645 25.40 5.44 2.48
CA GLY A 645 26.76 5.89 2.14
C GLY A 645 26.73 6.59 0.78
N GLY A 646 27.54 6.13 -0.18
CA GLY A 646 27.51 6.66 -1.56
C GLY A 646 26.24 6.38 -2.38
N GLY A 647 25.22 5.69 -1.84
CA GLY A 647 23.93 5.52 -2.53
C GLY A 647 23.93 4.62 -3.78
N HIS A 648 24.98 3.81 -3.97
CA HIS A 648 25.25 2.96 -5.15
C HIS A 648 24.42 1.67 -5.27
N SER A 649 23.56 1.35 -4.30
CA SER A 649 22.79 0.09 -4.30
C SER A 649 21.74 0.03 -5.41
N SER A 650 21.89 -0.91 -6.34
CA SER A 650 20.93 -1.30 -7.39
C SER A 650 19.79 -2.22 -6.90
N SER A 651 19.90 -2.74 -5.68
CA SER A 651 18.84 -3.46 -4.94
C SER A 651 17.92 -2.53 -4.12
N GLY A 652 18.21 -1.22 -4.10
CA GLY A 652 17.50 -0.24 -3.27
C GLY A 652 17.65 -0.49 -1.76
N ALA A 653 18.74 -1.14 -1.34
CA ALA A 653 19.04 -1.41 0.07
C ALA A 653 19.23 -0.12 0.88
N SER A 654 19.87 0.90 0.29
CA SER A 654 20.06 2.24 0.88
C SER A 654 18.81 3.14 0.83
N SER A 655 17.62 2.57 0.58
CA SER A 655 16.35 3.29 0.45
C SER A 655 15.22 2.63 1.24
N THR A 656 14.36 3.44 1.87
CA THR A 656 13.24 2.96 2.67
C THR A 656 12.13 3.99 2.76
N GLU A 657 10.93 3.57 3.15
CA GLU A 657 9.80 4.44 3.50
C GLU A 657 9.86 4.90 4.97
N GLY A 658 10.75 4.32 5.78
CA GLY A 658 11.02 4.73 7.15
C GLY A 658 12.10 5.81 7.24
N ILE A 659 13.13 5.59 8.05
CA ILE A 659 14.24 6.54 8.26
C ILE A 659 15.44 6.19 7.37
N VAL A 660 15.96 7.17 6.61
CA VAL A 660 17.28 7.08 5.98
C VAL A 660 18.28 7.81 6.87
N ILE A 661 19.37 7.15 7.25
CA ILE A 661 20.56 7.78 7.84
C ILE A 661 21.54 8.06 6.68
N ASP A 662 21.67 9.31 6.29
CA ASP A 662 22.45 9.76 5.13
C ASP A 662 23.83 10.24 5.56
N LEU A 663 24.82 9.36 5.46
CA LEU A 663 26.19 9.62 5.89
C LEU A 663 26.94 10.57 4.96
N ARG A 664 26.40 10.99 3.80
CA ARG A 664 27.14 11.72 2.75
C ARG A 664 27.78 13.07 3.15
N LYS A 665 27.56 13.56 4.38
CA LYS A 665 28.27 14.70 4.99
C LYS A 665 29.48 14.31 5.85
N MET A 666 29.53 13.07 6.34
CA MET A 666 30.67 12.50 7.07
C MET A 666 31.71 12.01 6.04
N ARG A 667 32.58 12.94 5.60
CA ARG A 667 33.55 12.75 4.51
C ARG A 667 35.00 13.12 4.87
N ARG A 668 35.34 13.19 6.15
CA ARG A 668 36.72 13.49 6.56
C ARG A 668 37.63 12.31 6.27
N VAL A 669 38.82 12.61 5.75
CA VAL A 669 39.91 11.66 5.52
C VAL A 669 41.19 12.22 6.13
N ALA A 670 41.93 11.39 6.87
CA ALA A 670 43.23 11.68 7.44
C ALA A 670 44.22 10.57 7.06
N VAL A 671 45.42 10.95 6.64
CA VAL A 671 46.49 10.01 6.26
C VAL A 671 47.59 10.07 7.30
N ASP A 672 48.01 8.91 7.80
CA ASP A 672 49.18 8.74 8.64
C ASP A 672 50.30 8.12 7.79
N THR A 673 51.34 8.91 7.53
CA THR A 673 52.49 8.50 6.71
C THR A 673 53.58 7.79 7.51
N GLU A 674 53.57 7.86 8.85
CA GLU A 674 54.49 7.11 9.71
C GLU A 674 53.95 5.70 9.98
N ALA A 675 52.64 5.57 10.22
CA ALA A 675 51.96 4.29 10.42
C ALA A 675 51.50 3.60 9.12
N LEU A 676 51.71 4.24 7.95
CA LEU A 676 51.21 3.81 6.63
C LEU A 676 49.72 3.39 6.69
N SER A 677 48.87 4.31 7.10
CA SER A 677 47.43 4.08 7.21
C SER A 677 46.58 5.30 6.82
N VAL A 678 45.30 5.06 6.55
CA VAL A 678 44.32 6.09 6.25
C VAL A 678 43.07 5.88 7.08
N GLU A 679 42.62 6.93 7.76
CA GLU A 679 41.36 7.00 8.46
C GLU A 679 40.35 7.78 7.61
N TYR A 680 39.16 7.20 7.38
CA TYR A 680 38.12 7.82 6.57
C TYR A 680 36.71 7.58 7.11
N GLU A 681 35.85 8.58 7.00
CA GLU A 681 34.46 8.50 7.46
C GLU A 681 33.57 7.67 6.51
N GLY A 682 32.55 7.00 7.07
CA GLY A 682 31.71 6.05 6.34
C GLY A 682 30.81 6.64 5.25
N GLY A 683 30.76 7.97 5.12
CA GLY A 683 30.08 8.70 4.05
C GLY A 683 30.98 9.08 2.85
N CYS A 684 32.28 8.78 2.91
CA CYS A 684 33.19 9.00 1.80
C CYS A 684 32.81 8.18 0.55
N ILE A 685 33.23 8.69 -0.60
CA ILE A 685 33.46 7.92 -1.83
C ILE A 685 34.97 7.68 -1.99
N TRP A 686 35.37 6.76 -2.86
CA TRP A 686 36.79 6.47 -3.08
C TRP A 686 37.58 7.69 -3.57
N GLU A 687 36.98 8.60 -4.33
CA GLU A 687 37.58 9.89 -4.71
C GLU A 687 38.09 10.70 -3.50
N ASP A 688 37.34 10.73 -2.38
CA ASP A 688 37.75 11.46 -1.17
C ASP A 688 39.03 10.84 -0.55
N VAL A 689 39.22 9.52 -0.72
CA VAL A 689 40.31 8.73 -0.12
C VAL A 689 41.54 8.69 -1.04
N ASP A 690 41.33 8.45 -2.33
CA ASP A 690 42.38 8.37 -3.35
C ASP A 690 43.09 9.72 -3.48
N ALA A 691 42.34 10.82 -3.62
CA ALA A 691 42.90 12.17 -3.68
C ALA A 691 43.54 12.61 -2.35
N ALA A 692 43.18 11.98 -1.23
CA ALA A 692 43.83 12.25 0.05
C ALA A 692 45.22 11.60 0.12
N LEU A 693 45.35 10.37 -0.39
CA LEU A 693 46.54 9.51 -0.36
C LEU A 693 47.57 9.81 -1.46
N GLU A 694 47.11 10.10 -2.69
CA GLU A 694 47.97 10.35 -3.85
C GLU A 694 49.02 11.43 -3.59
N ARG A 695 48.66 12.46 -2.79
CA ARG A 695 49.52 13.57 -2.36
C ARG A 695 50.77 13.12 -1.58
N TYR A 696 50.79 11.89 -1.08
CA TYR A 696 51.89 11.28 -0.34
C TYR A 696 52.55 10.11 -1.08
N GLY A 697 52.15 9.83 -2.34
CA GLY A 697 52.63 8.65 -3.09
C GLY A 697 52.05 7.32 -2.57
N LEU A 698 50.92 7.38 -1.86
CA LEU A 698 50.27 6.23 -1.25
C LEU A 698 48.96 5.87 -1.97
N ALA A 699 48.47 4.64 -1.75
CA ALA A 699 47.12 4.21 -2.09
C ALA A 699 46.59 3.16 -1.09
N THR A 700 45.29 2.85 -1.14
CA THR A 700 44.67 1.73 -0.40
C THR A 700 43.85 0.88 -1.39
N VAL A 701 43.59 -0.38 -1.06
CA VAL A 701 42.61 -1.16 -1.83
C VAL A 701 41.23 -0.50 -1.67
N GLY A 702 40.53 -0.33 -2.80
CA GLY A 702 39.19 0.23 -2.91
C GLY A 702 38.49 -0.33 -4.15
N GLY A 703 37.52 0.40 -4.71
CA GLY A 703 36.78 0.00 -5.91
C GLY A 703 37.48 0.27 -7.26
N VAL A 704 36.70 0.20 -8.33
CA VAL A 704 37.09 0.56 -9.73
C VAL A 704 36.32 1.76 -10.30
N VAL A 705 35.48 2.41 -9.47
CA VAL A 705 34.70 3.61 -9.78
C VAL A 705 34.81 4.56 -8.58
N ASN A 706 35.46 5.72 -8.76
CA ASN A 706 35.85 6.59 -7.64
C ASN A 706 34.65 7.16 -6.86
N HIS A 707 33.48 7.33 -7.51
CA HIS A 707 32.27 7.84 -6.87
C HIS A 707 31.44 6.77 -6.14
N THR A 708 31.92 5.52 -6.07
CA THR A 708 31.31 4.49 -5.23
C THR A 708 31.61 4.75 -3.75
N GLY A 709 30.58 4.61 -2.89
CA GLY A 709 30.71 4.88 -1.45
C GLY A 709 31.53 3.82 -0.70
N VAL A 710 32.54 4.26 0.04
CA VAL A 710 33.52 3.39 0.72
C VAL A 710 32.86 2.37 1.65
N GLY A 711 31.87 2.81 2.44
CA GLY A 711 31.24 1.98 3.46
C GLY A 711 30.42 0.84 2.88
N GLY A 712 29.76 1.03 1.73
CA GLY A 712 29.05 -0.05 1.05
C GLY A 712 30.04 -1.09 0.53
N LEU A 713 31.00 -0.64 -0.29
CA LEU A 713 31.98 -1.53 -0.94
C LEU A 713 32.79 -2.34 0.09
N THR A 714 33.29 -1.68 1.14
CA THR A 714 34.09 -2.32 2.20
C THR A 714 33.27 -3.38 2.95
N LEU A 715 32.03 -3.09 3.38
CA LEU A 715 31.27 -4.02 4.21
C LEU A 715 30.87 -5.32 3.49
N GLY A 716 30.78 -5.31 2.16
CA GLY A 716 30.58 -6.51 1.35
C GLY A 716 31.86 -7.19 0.84
N GLY A 717 33.06 -6.72 1.21
CA GLY A 717 34.35 -7.29 0.83
C GLY A 717 35.25 -6.31 0.08
N GLY A 718 34.83 -5.91 -1.13
CA GLY A 718 35.48 -4.88 -1.93
C GLY A 718 36.75 -5.34 -2.66
N HIS A 719 36.77 -5.22 -3.99
CA HIS A 719 37.93 -5.43 -4.84
C HIS A 719 38.14 -4.26 -5.81
N GLY A 720 39.33 -4.17 -6.40
CA GLY A 720 39.69 -3.20 -7.43
C GLY A 720 41.15 -3.35 -7.88
N PHE A 721 41.70 -2.30 -8.50
CA PHE A 721 42.99 -2.34 -9.21
C PHE A 721 44.23 -2.75 -8.37
N LEU A 722 44.14 -2.68 -7.04
CA LEU A 722 45.20 -3.09 -6.11
C LEU A 722 45.01 -4.49 -5.50
N THR A 723 43.89 -5.15 -5.79
CA THR A 723 43.54 -6.44 -5.17
C THR A 723 44.51 -7.60 -5.46
N PRO A 724 45.12 -7.72 -6.67
CA PRO A 724 46.13 -8.77 -6.92
C PRO A 724 47.38 -8.67 -6.03
N ARG A 725 47.72 -7.45 -5.60
CA ARG A 725 48.96 -7.16 -4.86
C ARG A 725 48.73 -7.16 -3.34
N HIS A 726 47.53 -6.76 -2.91
CA HIS A 726 47.24 -6.46 -1.50
C HIS A 726 45.97 -7.13 -0.93
N GLY A 727 45.25 -7.97 -1.69
CA GLY A 727 44.02 -8.63 -1.23
C GLY A 727 42.78 -7.73 -1.30
N LEU A 728 41.70 -8.11 -0.61
CA LEU A 728 40.44 -7.33 -0.62
C LEU A 728 40.57 -6.02 0.18
N THR A 729 39.58 -5.15 0.02
CA THR A 729 39.43 -3.94 0.85
C THR A 729 39.35 -4.32 2.34
N ILE A 730 38.60 -5.37 2.67
CA ILE A 730 38.52 -5.92 4.04
C ILE A 730 39.82 -6.55 4.58
N ASP A 731 40.75 -6.95 3.71
CA ASP A 731 42.05 -7.52 4.12
C ASP A 731 43.07 -6.41 4.46
N ASN A 732 42.73 -5.17 4.09
CA ASN A 732 43.47 -3.97 4.41
C ASN A 732 42.83 -3.13 5.52
N LEU A 733 41.57 -3.42 5.88
CA LEU A 733 40.91 -2.82 7.04
C LEU A 733 41.64 -3.23 8.33
N LEU A 734 42.06 -2.24 9.12
CA LEU A 734 42.73 -2.42 10.41
C LEU A 734 41.72 -2.32 11.56
N LYS A 735 40.78 -1.37 11.47
CA LYS A 735 39.71 -1.17 12.46
C LYS A 735 38.56 -0.30 11.93
N ALA A 736 37.43 -0.30 12.64
CA ALA A 736 36.24 0.48 12.30
C ALA A 736 35.48 0.99 13.55
N GLU A 737 34.78 2.13 13.42
CA GLU A 737 33.86 2.65 14.42
C GLU A 737 32.41 2.34 14.02
N VAL A 738 31.76 1.47 14.80
CA VAL A 738 30.45 0.90 14.50
C VAL A 738 29.41 1.43 15.49
N VAL A 739 28.27 1.89 14.99
CA VAL A 739 27.10 2.23 15.82
C VAL A 739 26.08 1.09 15.76
N LEU A 740 25.88 0.42 16.89
CA LEU A 740 25.12 -0.82 17.04
C LEU A 740 23.60 -0.58 17.12
N ALA A 741 22.80 -1.66 17.12
CA ALA A 741 21.33 -1.59 17.15
C ALA A 741 20.74 -1.03 18.44
N ASN A 742 21.47 -1.09 19.56
CA ASN A 742 21.17 -0.39 20.81
C ASN A 742 21.64 1.09 20.79
N GLY A 743 22.35 1.51 19.74
CA GLY A 743 23.00 2.80 19.60
C GLY A 743 24.24 2.99 20.49
N GLU A 744 24.91 1.94 20.92
CA GLU A 744 26.29 2.06 21.42
C GLU A 744 27.24 2.32 20.25
N VAL A 745 28.26 3.14 20.48
CA VAL A 745 29.36 3.41 19.53
C VAL A 745 30.56 2.62 20.01
N VAL A 746 31.08 1.71 19.20
CA VAL A 746 32.16 0.79 19.55
C VAL A 746 33.26 0.77 18.50
N GLU A 747 34.50 0.55 18.90
CA GLU A 747 35.58 0.18 17.98
C GLU A 747 35.55 -1.33 17.72
N ALA A 748 35.81 -1.74 16.49
CA ALA A 748 35.98 -3.13 16.06
C ALA A 748 37.34 -3.26 15.36
N SER A 749 38.20 -4.15 15.85
CA SER A 749 39.57 -4.40 15.39
C SER A 749 39.99 -5.85 15.70
N GLU A 750 41.25 -6.20 15.43
CA GLU A 750 41.80 -7.52 15.81
C GLU A 750 42.08 -7.66 17.31
N ASP A 751 42.02 -6.57 18.08
CA ASP A 751 42.16 -6.57 19.56
C ASP A 751 40.83 -6.29 20.29
N VAL A 752 39.89 -5.57 19.65
CA VAL A 752 38.68 -5.02 20.28
C VAL A 752 37.43 -5.46 19.51
N ASN A 753 36.45 -6.08 20.18
CA ASN A 753 35.24 -6.64 19.53
C ASN A 753 35.55 -7.49 18.28
N GLN A 754 36.52 -8.40 18.40
CA GLN A 754 37.05 -9.24 17.31
C GLN A 754 35.97 -9.98 16.51
N ASP A 755 34.87 -10.37 17.15
CA ASP A 755 33.75 -11.05 16.53
C ASP A 755 32.88 -10.10 15.67
N LEU A 756 32.67 -8.86 16.13
CA LEU A 756 32.10 -7.79 15.31
C LEU A 756 33.02 -7.43 14.14
N PHE A 757 34.34 -7.36 14.38
CA PHE A 757 35.34 -7.07 13.34
C PHE A 757 35.42 -8.16 12.27
N TRP A 758 35.26 -9.42 12.66
CA TRP A 758 35.07 -10.53 11.73
C TRP A 758 33.77 -10.38 10.91
N ALA A 759 32.67 -9.99 11.56
CA ALA A 759 31.35 -9.89 10.93
C ALA A 759 31.26 -8.75 9.90
N ILE A 760 31.76 -7.54 10.22
CA ILE A 760 31.70 -6.40 9.29
C ILE A 760 32.59 -6.58 8.05
N ARG A 761 33.57 -7.48 8.09
CA ARG A 761 34.41 -7.87 6.94
C ARG A 761 33.69 -8.86 6.02
N GLY A 762 32.61 -8.42 5.37
CA GLY A 762 31.91 -9.17 4.30
C GLY A 762 30.45 -9.54 4.55
N ALA A 763 29.82 -9.06 5.63
CA ALA A 763 28.39 -9.28 5.89
C ALA A 763 27.47 -8.12 5.47
N GLY A 764 28.00 -7.11 4.77
CA GLY A 764 27.26 -5.90 4.41
C GLY A 764 26.83 -5.08 5.63
N ALA A 765 25.80 -4.26 5.46
CA ALA A 765 25.29 -3.35 6.50
C ALA A 765 24.47 -4.05 7.62
N GLN A 766 24.68 -5.35 7.87
CA GLN A 766 23.82 -6.17 8.74
C GLN A 766 24.10 -6.03 10.25
N PHE A 767 25.19 -5.40 10.68
CA PHE A 767 25.64 -5.39 12.09
C PHE A 767 25.64 -4.01 12.76
N GLY A 768 25.48 -2.94 12.00
CA GLY A 768 25.52 -1.58 12.52
C GLY A 768 25.75 -0.55 11.42
N VAL A 769 25.81 0.72 11.83
CA VAL A 769 26.23 1.82 10.96
C VAL A 769 27.72 2.07 11.18
N VAL A 770 28.56 1.70 10.22
CA VAL A 770 29.98 2.03 10.30
C VAL A 770 30.19 3.49 9.90
N THR A 771 30.75 4.25 10.83
CA THR A 771 30.89 5.71 10.75
C THR A 771 32.31 6.16 10.45
N ARG A 772 33.30 5.28 10.70
CA ARG A 772 34.72 5.50 10.45
C ARG A 772 35.40 4.17 10.16
N PHE A 773 36.34 4.16 9.24
CA PHE A 773 37.21 3.04 8.90
C PHE A 773 38.65 3.50 9.03
N VAL A 774 39.57 2.60 9.38
CA VAL A 774 41.02 2.81 9.27
C VAL A 774 41.60 1.63 8.50
N SER A 775 42.27 1.91 7.39
CA SER A 775 42.84 0.90 6.48
C SER A 775 44.33 1.13 6.26
N ARG A 776 45.05 0.06 5.94
CA ARG A 776 46.47 0.08 5.57
C ARG A 776 46.65 0.79 4.23
N ALA A 777 47.55 1.76 4.21
CA ALA A 777 48.03 2.39 2.99
C ALA A 777 49.33 1.71 2.51
N HIS A 778 49.58 1.76 1.20
CA HIS A 778 50.74 1.15 0.55
C HIS A 778 51.43 2.18 -0.34
N GLU A 779 52.76 2.10 -0.44
CA GLU A 779 53.52 2.88 -1.43
C GLU A 779 53.12 2.45 -2.85
N GLN A 780 52.69 3.42 -3.66
CA GLN A 780 52.08 3.16 -4.96
C GLN A 780 52.67 4.06 -6.04
N SER A 781 53.43 3.44 -6.95
CA SER A 781 53.90 4.10 -8.18
C SER A 781 52.76 4.31 -9.17
N LYS A 782 53.05 5.03 -10.26
CA LYS A 782 52.21 4.98 -11.46
C LYS A 782 52.11 3.54 -11.99
N VAL A 783 51.01 3.28 -12.69
CA VAL A 783 50.64 2.03 -13.37
C VAL A 783 50.40 2.32 -14.86
N TRP A 784 50.60 1.33 -15.73
CA TRP A 784 50.19 1.46 -17.13
C TRP A 784 48.73 0.99 -17.27
N SER A 785 47.84 1.85 -17.78
CA SER A 785 46.42 1.54 -17.95
C SER A 785 45.74 2.53 -18.89
N GLY A 786 44.52 2.23 -19.34
CA GLY A 786 43.66 3.12 -20.12
C GLY A 786 42.61 2.33 -20.92
N PRO A 787 41.52 2.96 -21.40
CA PRO A 787 40.56 2.28 -22.24
C PRO A 787 41.10 2.08 -23.66
N LEU A 788 41.02 0.84 -24.13
CA LEU A 788 41.09 0.46 -25.54
C LEU A 788 39.67 0.18 -26.04
N ALA A 789 39.36 0.59 -27.27
CA ALA A 789 38.06 0.33 -27.90
C ALA A 789 38.24 -0.42 -29.23
N TYR A 790 37.47 -1.48 -29.43
CA TYR A 790 37.50 -2.35 -30.61
C TYR A 790 36.11 -2.49 -31.23
N SER A 791 36.06 -2.75 -32.53
CA SER A 791 34.83 -3.09 -33.23
C SER A 791 34.28 -4.45 -32.77
N ALA A 792 32.96 -4.62 -32.81
CA ALA A 792 32.29 -5.80 -32.26
C ALA A 792 32.75 -7.14 -32.87
N ASP A 793 33.25 -7.14 -34.12
CA ASP A 793 33.82 -8.32 -34.78
C ASP A 793 35.11 -8.84 -34.12
N LYS A 794 35.80 -8.04 -33.30
CA LYS A 794 37.01 -8.47 -32.58
C LYS A 794 36.70 -9.32 -31.35
N LEU A 795 35.46 -9.40 -30.89
CA LEU A 795 35.09 -10.09 -29.65
C LEU A 795 35.67 -11.52 -29.52
N PRO A 796 35.67 -12.39 -30.56
CA PRO A 796 36.29 -13.72 -30.46
C PRO A 796 37.78 -13.63 -30.11
N SER A 797 38.56 -12.83 -30.83
CA SER A 797 40.01 -12.66 -30.59
C SER A 797 40.31 -11.97 -29.26
N LEU A 798 39.40 -11.15 -28.74
CA LEU A 798 39.52 -10.54 -27.42
C LEU A 798 39.22 -11.54 -26.27
N LEU A 799 38.36 -12.53 -26.51
CA LEU A 799 38.15 -13.67 -25.60
C LEU A 799 39.31 -14.68 -25.68
N GLU A 800 39.88 -14.91 -26.87
CA GLU A 800 41.13 -15.66 -27.04
C GLU A 800 42.30 -14.98 -26.31
N PHE A 801 42.41 -13.65 -26.42
CA PHE A 801 43.37 -12.84 -25.65
C PHE A 801 43.17 -12.99 -24.14
N ALA A 802 41.93 -12.92 -23.63
CA ALA A 802 41.65 -13.10 -22.21
C ALA A 802 42.07 -14.49 -21.70
N ASN A 803 41.78 -15.54 -22.48
CA ASN A 803 42.23 -16.90 -22.21
C ASN A 803 43.77 -17.07 -22.34
N GLY A 804 44.41 -16.27 -23.19
CA GLY A 804 45.85 -16.27 -23.42
C GLY A 804 46.66 -15.43 -22.44
N VAL A 805 46.03 -14.52 -21.68
CA VAL A 805 46.63 -13.80 -20.54
C VAL A 805 46.40 -14.55 -19.23
N PHE A 806 45.29 -15.26 -19.09
CA PHE A 806 45.08 -16.17 -17.96
C PHE A 806 46.27 -17.15 -17.82
N GLY A 807 46.84 -17.21 -16.62
CA GLY A 807 48.06 -18.00 -16.33
C GLY A 807 49.39 -17.31 -16.65
N ARG A 808 49.42 -16.10 -17.24
CA ARG A 808 50.64 -15.28 -17.31
C ARG A 808 50.95 -14.70 -15.93
N SER A 809 52.19 -14.87 -15.46
CA SER A 809 52.65 -14.27 -14.20
C SER A 809 53.05 -12.80 -14.40
N ASN A 810 52.52 -11.91 -13.57
CA ASN A 810 53.20 -10.66 -13.20
C ASN A 810 53.26 -10.60 -11.66
N PRO A 811 54.44 -10.69 -11.03
CA PRO A 811 54.58 -10.62 -9.57
C PRO A 811 54.07 -9.34 -8.91
N GLU A 812 54.09 -8.21 -9.62
CA GLU A 812 53.54 -6.94 -9.11
C GLU A 812 52.02 -6.83 -9.32
N GLY A 813 51.44 -7.73 -10.13
CA GLY A 813 50.00 -7.83 -10.39
C GLY A 813 49.54 -7.17 -11.69
N HIS A 814 48.43 -7.67 -12.22
CA HIS A 814 47.72 -7.11 -13.36
C HIS A 814 46.21 -7.34 -13.21
N CYS A 815 45.42 -6.47 -13.83
CA CYS A 815 43.97 -6.63 -13.97
C CYS A 815 43.57 -6.43 -15.44
N VAL A 816 42.47 -7.04 -15.87
CA VAL A 816 41.83 -6.75 -17.15
C VAL A 816 40.31 -6.77 -16.97
N THR A 817 39.68 -5.66 -17.34
CA THR A 817 38.21 -5.55 -17.46
C THR A 817 37.85 -5.45 -18.94
N LEU A 818 37.15 -6.46 -19.49
CA LEU A 818 36.63 -6.48 -20.86
C LEU A 818 35.13 -6.15 -20.82
N GLY A 819 34.72 -5.02 -21.40
CA GLY A 819 33.34 -4.56 -21.43
C GLY A 819 32.69 -4.67 -22.81
N ILE A 820 31.67 -5.52 -22.93
CA ILE A 820 30.83 -5.70 -24.12
C ILE A 820 29.66 -4.70 -24.03
N GLY A 821 29.56 -3.76 -24.96
CA GLY A 821 28.62 -2.65 -24.83
C GLY A 821 28.57 -1.73 -26.05
N TYR A 822 28.51 -0.43 -25.80
CA TYR A 822 28.31 0.62 -26.80
C TYR A 822 29.32 1.76 -26.65
N GLY A 823 29.60 2.45 -27.75
CA GLY A 823 30.43 3.65 -27.76
C GLY A 823 29.73 4.88 -27.16
N PRO A 824 30.41 6.05 -27.12
CA PRO A 824 29.86 7.29 -26.56
C PRO A 824 28.59 7.83 -27.26
N ASP A 825 28.21 7.28 -28.41
CA ASP A 825 26.96 7.57 -29.12
C ASP A 825 25.75 6.77 -28.57
N GLY A 826 25.99 5.78 -27.70
CA GLY A 826 24.99 4.86 -27.17
C GLY A 826 24.39 3.92 -28.21
N LYS A 827 25.03 3.72 -29.37
CA LYS A 827 24.47 3.00 -30.53
C LYS A 827 25.47 2.13 -31.28
N THR A 828 26.72 2.57 -31.43
CA THR A 828 27.77 1.78 -32.06
C THR A 828 28.21 0.69 -31.09
N ARG A 829 27.89 -0.58 -31.38
CA ARG A 829 28.35 -1.73 -30.60
C ARG A 829 29.88 -1.81 -30.62
N ILE A 830 30.51 -1.90 -29.44
CA ILE A 830 31.96 -2.04 -29.29
C ILE A 830 32.32 -3.09 -28.24
N VAL A 831 33.56 -3.55 -28.27
CA VAL A 831 34.21 -4.18 -27.12
C VAL A 831 35.26 -3.22 -26.58
N SER A 832 35.13 -2.86 -25.32
CA SER A 832 36.12 -2.07 -24.59
C SER A 832 37.02 -3.00 -23.77
N ILE A 833 38.29 -2.66 -23.60
CA ILE A 833 39.18 -3.33 -22.63
C ILE A 833 39.95 -2.26 -21.85
N ILE A 834 39.95 -2.40 -20.52
CA ILE A 834 40.86 -1.67 -19.63
C ILE A 834 41.87 -2.68 -19.10
N PRO A 835 43.07 -2.79 -19.69
CA PRO A 835 44.18 -3.47 -19.07
C PRO A 835 44.78 -2.58 -17.98
N LEU A 836 45.32 -3.20 -16.93
CA LEU A 836 46.17 -2.54 -15.95
C LEU A 836 47.39 -3.40 -15.66
N PHE A 837 48.56 -2.77 -15.68
CA PHE A 837 49.84 -3.37 -15.34
C PHE A 837 50.52 -2.58 -14.22
N HIS A 838 50.84 -3.26 -13.11
CA HIS A 838 51.78 -2.74 -12.12
C HIS A 838 53.20 -2.94 -12.65
N GLY A 839 53.85 -1.86 -13.05
CA GLY A 839 55.22 -1.88 -13.59
C GLY A 839 55.47 -0.81 -14.67
N PRO A 840 56.65 -0.83 -15.31
CA PRO A 840 57.01 0.06 -16.42
C PRO A 840 56.16 -0.15 -17.68
N GLU A 841 55.96 0.92 -18.45
CA GLU A 841 55.22 0.87 -19.73
C GLU A 841 55.82 -0.09 -20.77
N ALA A 842 57.15 -0.23 -20.83
CA ALA A 842 57.80 -1.15 -21.75
C ALA A 842 57.39 -2.62 -21.48
N ASP A 843 57.42 -3.00 -20.19
CA ASP A 843 57.05 -4.34 -19.74
C ASP A 843 55.55 -4.57 -19.91
N ALA A 844 54.73 -3.55 -19.66
CA ALA A 844 53.28 -3.59 -19.89
C ALA A 844 52.92 -3.80 -21.38
N ARG A 845 53.56 -3.04 -22.30
CA ARG A 845 53.36 -3.18 -23.75
C ARG A 845 53.89 -4.52 -24.27
N GLN A 846 54.93 -5.09 -23.67
CA GLN A 846 55.37 -6.46 -23.97
C GLN A 846 54.38 -7.51 -23.44
N PHE A 847 53.90 -7.37 -22.20
CA PHE A 847 52.96 -8.31 -21.58
C PHE A 847 51.61 -8.35 -22.31
N PHE A 848 51.16 -7.20 -22.83
CA PHE A 848 49.91 -7.04 -23.58
C PHE A 848 50.11 -6.92 -25.11
N SER A 849 51.24 -7.37 -25.68
CA SER A 849 51.50 -7.20 -27.13
C SER A 849 50.38 -7.80 -27.98
N SER A 850 49.91 -9.01 -27.65
CA SER A 850 48.80 -9.71 -28.32
C SER A 850 47.43 -9.00 -28.24
N LEU A 851 47.30 -7.92 -27.46
CA LEU A 851 46.14 -7.00 -27.46
C LEU A 851 46.42 -5.77 -28.32
N LEU A 852 47.62 -5.21 -28.21
CA LEU A 852 48.07 -4.01 -28.95
C LEU A 852 48.37 -4.30 -30.44
N GLU A 853 48.55 -5.57 -30.80
CA GLU A 853 48.66 -6.07 -32.18
C GLU A 853 47.29 -6.16 -32.88
N LEU A 854 46.17 -6.04 -32.16
CA LEU A 854 44.83 -5.98 -32.71
C LEU A 854 44.46 -4.53 -33.07
N GLU A 855 43.82 -4.33 -34.22
CA GLU A 855 43.40 -3.01 -34.70
C GLU A 855 42.29 -2.42 -33.81
N SER A 856 42.67 -1.48 -32.93
CA SER A 856 41.79 -0.71 -32.05
C SER A 856 41.22 0.53 -32.75
N ILE A 857 39.96 0.86 -32.50
CA ILE A 857 39.32 2.13 -32.87
C ILE A 857 39.91 3.29 -32.05
N ALA A 858 40.25 3.06 -30.79
CA ALA A 858 40.90 4.02 -29.90
C ALA A 858 41.83 3.33 -28.89
N ASP A 859 42.92 4.01 -28.53
CA ASP A 859 43.90 3.64 -27.51
C ASP A 859 44.23 4.87 -26.66
N ASP A 860 43.71 4.92 -25.43
CA ASP A 860 44.00 5.95 -24.44
C ASP A 860 44.94 5.41 -23.31
N THR A 861 45.82 4.43 -23.62
CA THR A 861 46.72 3.81 -22.62
C THR A 861 47.97 4.64 -22.30
N GLU A 862 48.22 4.88 -21.00
CA GLU A 862 49.36 5.67 -20.51
C GLU A 862 49.82 5.27 -19.09
N MET A 863 50.94 5.84 -18.65
CA MET A 863 51.39 5.78 -17.26
C MET A 863 50.63 6.77 -16.35
N MET A 864 49.62 6.27 -15.64
CA MET A 864 48.73 7.03 -14.77
C MET A 864 48.87 6.67 -13.28
N THR A 865 48.30 7.49 -12.40
CA THR A 865 48.19 7.19 -10.95
C THR A 865 46.93 6.36 -10.68
N THR A 866 46.93 5.59 -9.57
CA THR A 866 45.77 4.76 -9.19
C THR A 866 44.49 5.58 -8.99
N ALA A 867 44.60 6.82 -8.49
CA ALA A 867 43.47 7.75 -8.39
C ALA A 867 42.86 8.05 -9.78
N LYS A 868 43.69 8.26 -10.82
CA LYS A 868 43.21 8.43 -12.19
C LYS A 868 42.64 7.14 -12.78
N THR A 869 43.25 5.98 -12.49
CA THR A 869 42.69 4.67 -12.90
C THR A 869 41.28 4.47 -12.35
N ASN A 870 41.02 4.89 -11.10
CA ASN A 870 39.70 4.79 -10.47
C ASN A 870 38.62 5.70 -11.11
N THR A 871 38.97 6.56 -12.08
CA THR A 871 38.00 7.36 -12.85
C THR A 871 37.56 6.73 -14.18
N LEU A 872 38.26 5.71 -14.68
CA LEU A 872 38.12 5.24 -16.07
C LEU A 872 36.71 4.70 -16.40
N LEU A 873 35.97 4.19 -15.41
CA LEU A 873 34.62 3.66 -15.59
C LEU A 873 33.49 4.66 -15.27
N ASN A 874 33.82 5.89 -14.84
CA ASN A 874 32.84 6.88 -14.35
C ASN A 874 31.79 7.29 -15.41
N SER A 875 32.17 7.33 -16.70
CA SER A 875 31.26 7.68 -17.80
C SER A 875 30.22 6.59 -18.07
N VAL A 876 30.65 5.32 -18.00
CA VAL A 876 29.77 4.14 -18.16
C VAL A 876 28.87 3.96 -16.95
N MET A 877 29.37 4.31 -15.76
CA MET A 877 28.70 4.13 -14.47
C MET A 877 28.11 5.44 -13.90
N ASP A 878 27.71 6.37 -14.76
CA ASP A 878 27.19 7.68 -14.35
C ASP A 878 25.85 7.65 -13.58
N HIS A 879 25.52 8.76 -12.93
CA HIS A 879 24.31 8.93 -12.12
C HIS A 879 23.12 9.44 -12.94
N GLY A 880 21.90 9.17 -12.47
CA GLY A 880 20.68 9.86 -12.92
C GLY A 880 19.75 9.04 -13.83
N ILE A 881 20.21 7.89 -14.32
CA ILE A 881 19.38 6.94 -15.07
C ILE A 881 18.90 5.77 -14.18
N ARG A 882 18.05 4.89 -14.73
CA ARG A 882 17.66 3.65 -14.07
C ARG A 882 18.80 2.65 -14.26
N ARG A 883 19.27 2.00 -13.18
CA ARG A 883 20.37 1.02 -13.24
C ARG A 883 20.08 -0.25 -12.45
N LEU A 884 20.52 -1.38 -12.98
CA LEU A 884 20.42 -2.72 -12.37
C LEU A 884 21.75 -3.46 -12.59
N MET A 885 22.24 -4.11 -11.54
CA MET A 885 23.45 -4.95 -11.63
C MET A 885 23.09 -6.42 -11.39
N GLY A 886 23.92 -7.32 -11.87
CA GLY A 886 23.88 -8.74 -11.54
C GLY A 886 25.23 -9.38 -11.84
N SER A 887 25.50 -10.54 -11.26
CA SER A 887 26.72 -11.30 -11.55
C SER A 887 26.43 -12.72 -12.00
N GLY A 888 27.33 -13.27 -12.81
CA GLY A 888 27.61 -14.69 -12.81
C GLY A 888 29.08 -14.89 -12.55
N ASN A 889 29.43 -15.72 -11.56
CA ASN A 889 30.81 -16.14 -11.39
C ASN A 889 31.24 -16.99 -12.60
N ILE A 890 32.48 -16.81 -13.04
CA ILE A 890 33.10 -17.54 -14.15
C ILE A 890 34.40 -18.20 -13.68
N THR A 891 34.78 -19.28 -14.36
CA THR A 891 36.08 -19.96 -14.23
C THR A 891 36.87 -19.78 -15.52
N MET A 892 38.15 -19.43 -15.43
CA MET A 892 39.03 -19.31 -16.59
C MET A 892 39.73 -20.66 -16.90
N PRO A 893 40.07 -20.96 -18.16
CA PRO A 893 39.75 -20.20 -19.36
C PRO A 893 38.27 -20.31 -19.74
N LEU A 894 37.74 -19.26 -20.37
CA LEU A 894 36.37 -19.19 -20.86
C LEU A 894 36.12 -20.12 -22.04
N ASP A 895 34.93 -20.69 -22.05
CA ASP A 895 34.31 -21.29 -23.21
C ASP A 895 33.75 -20.18 -24.11
N ILE A 896 34.36 -20.02 -25.28
CA ILE A 896 34.21 -18.83 -26.14
C ILE A 896 32.84 -18.85 -26.85
N GLU A 897 32.42 -19.99 -27.43
CA GLU A 897 31.15 -20.06 -28.17
C GLU A 897 29.94 -19.69 -27.29
N PRO A 898 29.79 -20.23 -26.06
CA PRO A 898 28.70 -19.82 -25.18
C PRO A 898 28.82 -18.37 -24.68
N MET A 899 30.02 -17.78 -24.65
CA MET A 899 30.20 -16.38 -24.29
C MET A 899 29.81 -15.45 -25.45
N LEU A 900 30.13 -15.80 -26.69
CA LEU A 900 29.69 -15.07 -27.90
C LEU A 900 28.16 -15.07 -28.00
N GLU A 901 27.52 -16.25 -27.85
CA GLU A 901 26.04 -16.34 -27.77
C GLU A 901 25.46 -15.45 -26.66
N THR A 902 26.17 -15.30 -25.53
CA THR A 902 25.72 -14.48 -24.40
C THR A 902 25.85 -12.97 -24.70
N ALA A 903 26.91 -12.58 -25.42
CA ALA A 903 27.10 -11.22 -25.92
C ALA A 903 26.04 -10.83 -26.96
N ASP A 904 25.71 -11.72 -27.90
CA ASP A 904 24.64 -11.50 -28.87
C ASP A 904 23.26 -11.42 -28.21
N MET A 905 22.99 -12.25 -27.20
CA MET A 905 21.77 -12.12 -26.37
C MET A 905 21.72 -10.76 -25.67
N PHE A 906 22.83 -10.31 -25.07
CA PHE A 906 22.93 -9.03 -24.37
C PHE A 906 22.69 -7.83 -25.31
N TRP A 907 23.41 -7.77 -26.43
CA TRP A 907 23.24 -6.71 -27.42
C TRP A 907 21.85 -6.75 -28.06
N LYS A 908 21.31 -7.94 -28.38
CA LYS A 908 19.94 -8.02 -28.92
C LYS A 908 18.92 -7.46 -27.93
N PHE A 909 19.01 -7.81 -26.65
CA PHE A 909 18.10 -7.26 -25.64
C PHE A 909 18.22 -5.73 -25.55
N CYS A 910 19.44 -5.18 -25.55
CA CYS A 910 19.64 -3.73 -25.48
C CYS A 910 19.25 -2.99 -26.77
N ASP A 911 19.37 -3.61 -27.95
CA ASP A 911 18.92 -3.04 -29.23
C ASP A 911 17.38 -3.13 -29.42
N ASP A 912 16.72 -4.10 -28.77
CA ASP A 912 15.25 -4.25 -28.77
C ASP A 912 14.53 -3.22 -27.86
N HIS A 913 15.26 -2.45 -27.02
CA HIS A 913 14.70 -1.52 -26.01
C HIS A 913 15.34 -0.13 -26.09
N GLU A 914 14.54 0.93 -26.21
CA GLU A 914 15.07 2.29 -26.39
C GLU A 914 15.80 2.82 -25.13
N GLY A 915 16.89 3.56 -25.33
CA GLY A 915 17.67 4.19 -24.25
C GLY A 915 18.64 3.26 -23.50
N MET A 916 18.81 2.00 -23.91
CA MET A 916 19.68 1.04 -23.21
C MET A 916 21.19 1.17 -23.50
N GLY A 917 21.62 2.13 -24.30
CA GLY A 917 23.01 2.33 -24.77
C GLY A 917 24.07 2.65 -23.71
N LYS A 918 23.71 2.72 -22.42
CA LYS A 918 24.65 2.78 -21.27
C LYS A 918 24.79 1.45 -20.52
N SER A 919 24.29 0.36 -21.12
CA SER A 919 24.42 -0.99 -20.59
C SER A 919 25.76 -1.61 -20.97
N VAL A 920 26.30 -2.44 -20.09
CA VAL A 920 27.53 -3.23 -20.32
C VAL A 920 27.41 -4.63 -19.72
N LEU A 921 27.91 -5.62 -20.45
CA LEU A 921 28.30 -6.95 -19.94
C LEU A 921 29.82 -6.95 -19.81
N ALA A 922 30.34 -6.87 -18.58
CA ALA A 922 31.75 -6.84 -18.27
C ALA A 922 32.27 -8.21 -17.80
N ILE A 923 33.53 -8.49 -18.10
CA ILE A 923 34.30 -9.65 -17.64
C ILE A 923 35.53 -9.10 -16.92
N GLU A 924 35.63 -9.33 -15.62
CA GLU A 924 36.73 -8.81 -14.79
C GLU A 924 37.60 -9.96 -14.31
N TYR A 925 38.89 -9.96 -14.73
CA TYR A 925 39.85 -10.97 -14.28
C TYR A 925 41.21 -10.37 -13.88
N PHE A 926 41.78 -10.95 -12.83
CA PHE A 926 43.00 -10.51 -12.15
C PHE A 926 43.48 -11.64 -11.20
N SER A 927 44.74 -11.68 -10.75
CA SER A 927 45.18 -12.82 -9.90
C SER A 927 44.40 -12.92 -8.59
N THR A 928 43.71 -14.04 -8.41
CA THR A 928 42.93 -14.39 -7.19
C THR A 928 43.82 -14.95 -6.08
N GLU A 929 45.12 -15.18 -6.31
CA GLU A 929 46.05 -15.78 -5.33
C GLU A 929 46.06 -15.00 -4.01
N LYS A 930 46.12 -13.67 -4.07
CA LYS A 930 46.20 -12.82 -2.87
C LYS A 930 44.91 -12.71 -2.09
N ILE A 931 43.76 -13.01 -2.71
CA ILE A 931 42.48 -13.19 -2.00
C ILE A 931 42.48 -14.54 -1.25
N ARG A 932 43.07 -15.58 -1.86
CA ARG A 932 43.08 -16.98 -1.39
C ARG A 932 44.14 -17.29 -0.34
N GLU A 933 45.15 -16.45 -0.15
CA GLU A 933 46.06 -16.53 1.01
C GLU A 933 45.33 -16.39 2.35
N VAL A 934 44.21 -15.65 2.37
CA VAL A 934 43.36 -15.49 3.55
C VAL A 934 42.33 -16.61 3.60
N ASP A 935 42.22 -17.30 4.74
CA ASP A 935 41.28 -18.40 4.90
C ASP A 935 39.80 -17.97 4.71
N GLN A 936 39.02 -18.88 4.13
CA GLN A 936 37.59 -18.73 3.83
C GLN A 936 36.73 -18.43 5.09
N GLY A 937 37.18 -18.82 6.28
CA GLY A 937 36.54 -18.53 7.58
C GLY A 937 37.19 -17.37 8.37
N ALA A 938 38.28 -16.77 7.88
CA ALA A 938 38.98 -15.67 8.57
C ALA A 938 38.21 -14.34 8.55
N THR A 939 37.24 -14.20 7.64
CA THR A 939 36.34 -13.04 7.49
C THR A 939 34.91 -13.53 7.23
N ALA A 940 33.89 -12.68 7.41
CA ALA A 940 32.54 -13.03 6.98
C ALA A 940 32.42 -13.27 5.47
N TYR A 941 33.22 -12.56 4.65
CA TYR A 941 33.28 -12.71 3.20
C TYR A 941 33.59 -14.16 2.79
N ALA A 942 32.68 -14.77 2.03
CA ALA A 942 32.67 -16.21 1.74
C ALA A 942 33.00 -16.57 0.28
N ASN A 943 33.59 -15.65 -0.50
CA ASN A 943 33.85 -15.85 -1.93
C ASN A 943 35.36 -15.89 -2.26
N ARG A 944 36.20 -16.48 -1.40
CA ARG A 944 37.65 -16.63 -1.64
C ARG A 944 37.99 -17.82 -2.55
N GLY A 945 37.38 -17.86 -3.73
CA GLY A 945 37.57 -18.91 -4.75
C GLY A 945 38.59 -18.54 -5.82
N ASP A 946 38.87 -19.49 -6.73
CA ASP A 946 39.52 -19.19 -8.01
C ASP A 946 38.46 -18.80 -9.06
N TYR A 947 37.68 -17.78 -8.70
CA TYR A 947 36.50 -17.33 -9.44
C TYR A 947 36.68 -15.87 -9.83
N TYR A 948 36.12 -15.54 -10.98
CA TYR A 948 36.17 -14.24 -11.62
C TYR A 948 34.72 -13.78 -11.82
N ASP A 949 34.47 -12.48 -11.96
CA ASP A 949 33.11 -11.96 -12.08
C ASP A 949 32.80 -11.57 -13.53
N ALA A 950 31.73 -12.14 -14.10
CA ALA A 950 31.06 -11.57 -15.26
C ALA A 950 29.86 -10.75 -14.76
N LEU A 951 30.01 -9.43 -14.83
CA LEU A 951 29.09 -8.42 -14.32
C LEU A 951 28.15 -7.95 -15.44
N THR A 952 26.85 -8.00 -15.22
CA THR A 952 25.90 -7.18 -15.98
C THR A 952 25.65 -5.86 -15.26
N SER A 953 25.66 -4.76 -16.00
CA SER A 953 25.17 -3.46 -15.57
C SER A 953 24.27 -2.89 -16.66
N PHE A 954 22.95 -3.02 -16.49
CA PHE A 954 21.97 -2.42 -17.38
C PHE A 954 21.69 -0.98 -16.97
N GLY A 955 21.66 -0.07 -17.94
CA GLY A 955 21.30 1.33 -17.78
C GLY A 955 20.19 1.71 -18.77
N TRP A 956 19.07 2.26 -18.29
CA TRP A 956 17.90 2.60 -19.11
C TRP A 956 17.14 3.82 -18.56
N GLU A 957 16.18 4.34 -19.32
CA GLU A 957 15.41 5.54 -18.92
C GLU A 957 13.92 5.27 -18.67
N ASP A 958 13.24 4.49 -19.53
CA ASP A 958 11.79 4.22 -19.38
C ASP A 958 11.49 3.26 -18.20
N PRO A 959 10.73 3.66 -17.16
CA PRO A 959 10.29 2.76 -16.11
C PRO A 959 9.39 1.60 -16.57
N ASN A 960 8.85 1.61 -17.79
CA ASN A 960 8.08 0.48 -18.33
C ASN A 960 8.93 -0.80 -18.47
N TYR A 961 10.22 -0.67 -18.80
CA TYR A 961 11.15 -1.81 -18.99
C TYR A 961 11.67 -2.42 -17.68
N ASP A 962 11.23 -1.91 -16.52
CA ASP A 962 11.72 -2.31 -15.20
C ASP A 962 11.68 -3.83 -14.94
N ASP A 963 10.60 -4.50 -15.32
CA ASP A 963 10.42 -5.94 -15.07
C ASP A 963 11.05 -6.81 -16.16
N ASP A 964 11.09 -6.32 -17.42
CA ASP A 964 11.79 -6.99 -18.52
C ASP A 964 13.30 -7.00 -18.28
N VAL A 965 13.90 -5.88 -17.89
CA VAL A 965 15.32 -5.77 -17.51
C VAL A 965 15.63 -6.67 -16.31
N ARG A 966 14.77 -6.71 -15.28
CA ARG A 966 14.94 -7.64 -14.14
C ARG A 966 14.89 -9.11 -14.56
N GLN A 967 13.93 -9.47 -15.42
CA GLN A 967 13.77 -10.84 -15.90
C GLN A 967 14.94 -11.27 -16.79
N PHE A 968 15.38 -10.40 -17.69
CA PHE A 968 16.51 -10.65 -18.57
C PHE A 968 17.83 -10.73 -17.77
N ASN A 969 18.07 -9.81 -16.83
CA ASN A 969 19.24 -9.82 -15.95
C ASN A 969 19.38 -11.15 -15.19
N ARG A 970 18.29 -11.67 -14.59
CA ARG A 970 18.28 -13.00 -13.98
C ARG A 970 18.61 -14.12 -14.98
N SER A 971 18.02 -14.05 -16.18
CA SER A 971 18.21 -15.06 -17.23
C SER A 971 19.66 -15.13 -17.72
N ILE A 972 20.27 -13.99 -18.04
CA ILE A 972 21.65 -13.92 -18.55
C ILE A 972 22.67 -14.26 -17.45
N CYS A 973 22.51 -13.75 -16.22
CA CYS A 973 23.37 -14.12 -15.09
C CYS A 973 23.27 -15.62 -14.75
N LYS A 974 22.08 -16.24 -14.89
CA LYS A 974 21.93 -17.69 -14.78
C LYS A 974 22.69 -18.41 -15.90
N ARG A 975 22.50 -18.01 -17.16
CA ARG A 975 23.18 -18.62 -18.32
C ARG A 975 24.70 -18.57 -18.16
N ILE A 976 25.27 -17.43 -17.76
CA ILE A 976 26.71 -17.27 -17.49
C ILE A 976 27.20 -18.32 -16.48
N ARG A 977 26.48 -18.51 -15.36
CA ARG A 977 26.83 -19.51 -14.34
C ARG A 977 26.73 -20.96 -14.82
N GLU A 978 25.85 -21.23 -15.77
CA GLU A 978 25.67 -22.56 -16.37
C GLU A 978 26.69 -22.86 -17.50
N THR A 979 27.13 -21.87 -18.27
CA THR A 979 27.99 -22.06 -19.45
C THR A 979 29.48 -21.79 -19.21
N ASN A 980 29.82 -20.88 -18.28
CA ASN A 980 31.18 -20.46 -17.95
C ASN A 980 31.46 -20.42 -16.44
N GLY A 981 30.44 -20.58 -15.60
CA GLY A 981 30.57 -20.61 -14.15
C GLY A 981 30.90 -21.97 -13.56
N HIS A 982 31.25 -21.93 -12.27
CA HIS A 982 31.73 -23.09 -11.51
C HIS A 982 30.75 -24.28 -11.45
N GLN A 983 29.46 -24.07 -11.71
CA GLN A 983 28.48 -25.17 -11.80
C GLN A 983 28.75 -26.14 -12.96
N LYS A 984 29.52 -25.71 -13.98
CA LYS A 984 30.05 -26.55 -15.06
C LYS A 984 31.12 -27.53 -14.57
N VAL A 985 31.86 -27.18 -13.52
CA VAL A 985 32.96 -27.96 -12.94
C VAL A 985 32.42 -28.79 -11.77
N ALA A 986 31.79 -29.92 -12.12
CA ALA A 986 30.94 -30.67 -11.20
C ALA A 986 31.61 -31.08 -9.86
N GLY A 987 30.98 -30.70 -8.74
CA GLY A 987 31.23 -31.37 -7.45
C GLY A 987 30.92 -30.54 -6.19
N SER A 988 31.38 -29.29 -6.09
CA SER A 988 31.34 -28.57 -4.82
C SER A 988 30.00 -27.86 -4.57
N HIS A 989 29.24 -28.40 -3.62
CA HIS A 989 28.12 -27.70 -2.99
C HIS A 989 28.65 -26.52 -2.13
N TRP A 990 27.87 -25.44 -1.97
CA TRP A 990 28.24 -24.25 -1.16
C TRP A 990 28.60 -24.54 0.30
N SER A 991 28.30 -25.76 0.77
CA SER A 991 28.64 -26.27 2.10
C SER A 991 30.06 -26.86 2.19
N GLN A 992 30.88 -26.79 1.14
CA GLN A 992 32.22 -27.37 1.07
C GLN A 992 33.30 -26.43 0.49
N GLY A 993 32.99 -25.17 0.19
CA GLY A 993 33.96 -24.24 -0.40
C GLY A 993 33.41 -22.81 -0.54
N PRO A 994 34.13 -21.93 -1.26
CA PRO A 994 33.71 -20.56 -1.54
C PRO A 994 32.41 -20.51 -2.38
N VAL A 995 31.58 -19.50 -2.14
CA VAL A 995 30.16 -19.54 -2.58
C VAL A 995 29.92 -19.23 -4.06
N GLY A 996 30.85 -18.56 -4.75
CA GLY A 996 30.68 -18.16 -6.16
C GLY A 996 29.73 -16.98 -6.35
N VAL A 997 29.60 -16.08 -5.36
CA VAL A 997 28.69 -14.93 -5.38
C VAL A 997 29.30 -13.73 -4.65
N TYR A 998 29.24 -12.54 -5.24
CA TYR A 998 29.70 -11.29 -4.64
C TYR A 998 28.52 -10.36 -4.28
N ILE A 999 28.23 -10.25 -2.98
CA ILE A 999 27.00 -9.63 -2.46
C ILE A 999 26.83 -8.12 -2.74
N ASN A 1000 27.88 -7.44 -3.22
CA ASN A 1000 27.83 -6.02 -3.58
C ASN A 1000 27.16 -5.76 -4.94
N ILE A 1001 27.18 -6.74 -5.86
CA ILE A 1001 26.70 -6.58 -7.24
C ILE A 1001 25.40 -7.34 -7.54
N GLU A 1002 24.93 -8.19 -6.62
CA GLU A 1002 23.61 -8.84 -6.70
C GLU A 1002 22.46 -7.88 -6.32
N ALA A 1003 21.66 -7.50 -7.32
CA ALA A 1003 20.49 -6.64 -7.12
C ALA A 1003 19.25 -7.39 -6.59
N ASP A 1004 19.08 -8.68 -6.92
CA ASP A 1004 18.03 -9.53 -6.36
C ASP A 1004 18.48 -10.12 -5.01
N SER A 1005 17.52 -10.41 -4.12
CA SER A 1005 17.82 -11.02 -2.82
C SER A 1005 18.11 -12.52 -2.97
N ILE A 1006 19.38 -12.87 -3.14
CA ILE A 1006 19.89 -14.24 -2.97
C ILE A 1006 19.58 -14.79 -1.56
N SER A 1007 19.66 -16.11 -1.36
CA SER A 1007 19.46 -16.67 -0.02
C SER A 1007 20.70 -16.42 0.86
N PRO A 1008 20.54 -16.38 2.20
CA PRO A 1008 21.69 -16.22 3.10
C PRO A 1008 22.68 -17.40 3.04
N ALA A 1009 22.26 -18.57 2.54
CA ALA A 1009 23.15 -19.70 2.32
C ALA A 1009 24.04 -19.49 1.07
N ASP A 1010 23.47 -18.93 0.00
CA ASP A 1010 24.23 -18.59 -1.21
C ASP A 1010 25.17 -17.40 -0.97
N ALA A 1011 24.79 -16.48 -0.07
CA ALA A 1011 25.60 -15.31 0.28
C ALA A 1011 26.82 -15.62 1.16
N TRP A 1012 26.70 -16.58 2.10
CA TRP A 1012 27.71 -16.79 3.16
C TRP A 1012 28.10 -18.25 3.43
N GLY A 1013 27.42 -19.24 2.85
CA GLY A 1013 27.77 -20.66 2.95
C GLY A 1013 28.06 -21.12 4.38
N THR A 1014 29.27 -21.61 4.62
CA THR A 1014 29.77 -22.08 5.93
C THR A 1014 29.89 -20.99 7.00
N ASN A 1015 29.94 -19.70 6.63
CA ASN A 1015 30.05 -18.58 7.57
C ASN A 1015 28.68 -18.15 8.16
N LEU A 1016 27.57 -18.53 7.51
CA LEU A 1016 26.19 -18.16 7.92
C LEU A 1016 25.82 -18.52 9.38
N PRO A 1017 26.18 -19.70 9.95
CA PRO A 1017 25.82 -20.03 11.33
C PRO A 1017 26.47 -19.10 12.35
N ARG A 1018 27.75 -18.72 12.14
CA ARG A 1018 28.46 -17.75 12.97
C ARG A 1018 27.85 -16.36 12.84
N LEU A 1019 27.51 -15.94 11.62
CA LEU A 1019 26.81 -14.67 11.38
C LEU A 1019 25.46 -14.61 12.10
N ARG A 1020 24.67 -15.69 12.13
CA ARG A 1020 23.39 -15.75 12.86
C ARG A 1020 23.54 -15.66 14.37
N GLU A 1021 24.55 -16.29 14.95
CA GLU A 1021 24.84 -16.17 16.39
C GLU A 1021 25.28 -14.74 16.75
N LEU A 1022 26.16 -14.14 15.94
CA LEU A 1022 26.56 -12.74 16.15
C LEU A 1022 25.41 -11.76 15.90
N LYS A 1023 24.48 -12.08 14.98
CA LYS A 1023 23.25 -11.28 14.75
C LYS A 1023 22.36 -11.29 16.00
N LYS A 1024 22.22 -12.43 16.68
CA LYS A 1024 21.51 -12.55 17.97
C LYS A 1024 22.19 -11.77 19.10
N ARG A 1025 23.51 -11.56 19.04
CA ARG A 1025 24.29 -10.74 19.98
C ARG A 1025 24.17 -9.23 19.74
N TYR A 1026 24.47 -8.78 18.52
CA TYR A 1026 24.63 -7.36 18.19
C TYR A 1026 23.36 -6.67 17.68
N ASP A 1027 22.41 -7.43 17.11
CA ASP A 1027 21.11 -6.92 16.64
C ASP A 1027 19.98 -7.96 16.85
N PRO A 1028 19.65 -8.31 18.11
CA PRO A 1028 18.59 -9.27 18.45
C PRO A 1028 17.18 -8.86 17.99
N GLN A 1029 16.99 -7.61 17.55
CA GLN A 1029 15.71 -7.11 17.03
C GLN A 1029 15.66 -7.08 15.48
N ASN A 1030 16.75 -7.50 14.81
CA ASN A 1030 16.92 -7.46 13.36
C ASN A 1030 16.58 -6.09 12.75
N VAL A 1031 17.07 -5.02 13.40
CA VAL A 1031 16.95 -3.61 12.99
C VAL A 1031 17.61 -3.40 11.63
N PHE A 1032 18.82 -3.93 11.47
CA PHE A 1032 19.61 -3.88 10.24
C PHE A 1032 19.29 -5.07 9.34
N ASN A 1033 18.10 -5.03 8.71
CA ASN A 1033 17.58 -6.10 7.84
C ASN A 1033 17.67 -5.79 6.33
N LYS A 1034 18.33 -4.71 5.93
CA LYS A 1034 18.54 -4.38 4.51
C LYS A 1034 19.79 -5.05 3.98
N TRP A 1035 19.76 -5.43 2.69
CA TRP A 1035 20.85 -6.11 1.98
C TRP A 1035 21.04 -7.56 2.49
N HIS A 1036 20.41 -8.53 1.81
CA HIS A 1036 20.46 -9.98 2.07
C HIS A 1036 20.31 -10.37 3.56
N GLY A 1037 19.08 -10.60 4.03
CA GLY A 1037 18.79 -10.73 5.47
C GLY A 1037 19.45 -11.95 6.16
N ILE A 1038 20.41 -11.72 7.06
CA ILE A 1038 21.11 -12.80 7.80
C ILE A 1038 20.21 -13.50 8.81
N GLY A 1039 19.29 -12.75 9.42
CA GLY A 1039 18.39 -13.23 10.46
C GLY A 1039 17.62 -14.48 10.04
N GLU A 1040 17.30 -15.32 11.01
CA GLU A 1040 16.26 -16.34 10.83
C GLU A 1040 14.95 -15.64 10.48
N ASP A 1041 14.23 -16.16 9.48
CA ASP A 1041 12.81 -15.80 9.30
C ASP A 1041 12.10 -15.98 10.65
N PRO A 1042 11.17 -15.07 11.02
CA PRO A 1042 10.52 -15.13 12.33
C PRO A 1042 9.78 -16.45 12.44
N ILE A 1043 10.38 -17.38 13.21
CA ILE A 1043 9.92 -18.77 13.37
C ILE A 1043 8.41 -18.73 13.60
N GLU A 1044 7.67 -19.44 12.75
CA GLU A 1044 6.26 -19.72 13.00
C GLU A 1044 6.21 -20.47 14.33
N VAL A 1045 5.85 -19.75 15.40
CA VAL A 1045 5.57 -20.35 16.70
C VAL A 1045 4.43 -21.33 16.45
N ALA A 1046 4.76 -22.61 16.53
CA ALA A 1046 3.86 -23.70 16.16
C ALA A 1046 2.51 -23.58 16.90
N PRO A 1047 1.39 -23.95 16.23
CA PRO A 1047 0.05 -23.45 16.53
C PRO A 1047 -0.53 -23.82 17.90
#